data_AF-A0A2M8M8T7-F1
#
_entry.id   AF-A0A2M8M8T7-F1
#
_cell.length_a   1.000
_cell.length_b   1.000
_cell.length_c   1.000
_cell.angle_alpha   90.00
_cell.angle_beta   90.00
_cell.angle_gamma   90.00
#
_symmetry.space_group_name_H-M   'P 1'
#
loop_
_entity.id
_entity.type
_entity.pdbx_description
1 polymer ?
#
loop_
_entity_poly.entity_id
_entity_poly.type
_entity_poly.pdbx_seq_one_letter_code
_entity_poly.pdbx_strand_id
1 'polypeptide(L)'
;MTHDESLKPGSSLADGRFIVDKLIAKGGFSYIYEGRIIYRLALDNEFVTIKAEEKPVVIKELYISEKSRRESDGITLRWNDENEPDEKNRLSYRIKNKTRNEALKLRLLTSPYILKLIGAFEENNTIYQITEKIEGAVDFHKRQGLSAEKIGTKLSVFDAIRYITQISEALKEVHGKNIVHLDIKPENILCDYKDNAILIDFGISMTIGEKTGRSTVLSAASRPWAPPEQYNTKDTVAISFASDIYSLGQTFYAFLTGVIPPDFSEVTSGSAILQSPSEYNKDVTDYLDEVVIKCIQSKRDKRYQTIEEFLFALQGEDDYKVLIDKAQKAEQNEEYEQAIHLLNESEKYIPLSSDLLELRYEYQNKLKQQQNERENKQKEEEALKLIHDGDFENALSILELLPFNAHIRQQMEKCRQGISLRKKTELIAEAENLIGKKQYENALSKYQEAKVIDQSDVAIDRSIEELQKILQDIEKNKKYNEFIAIGDKAFEDNEFEKALEAYKLAKDNVTLSSLTIDKRIETCVIALSERDEREKAKDAVANALAKVKDKPLLEIAEQELATEIEHNIGKLKLIEDFRVKYALSDAFHTEFLTSQARVKELEQLRLYFEAKTENDKRAYDVALKVLADVTSPTLKESVISLQKEIKNAQEIAKVEALEKEIKELIKKNDFHVAKNKLIEIEKVDKLLSASLQTTLDHKKLIYATSLNDEGDCKGAISLLQTIGAQSPSYNEAQKILDAINKKKVADNETTIIEQAKVAINKKNYQAATTLLNAIPNSSTSYGQVTQLFSTIDKELFDNAKSLFERQDWQNASNAFNKIDKKSAYYTEAQRYIRTLKQSIETQHYQKIISDALQKVEEKKYKKARQLLAQIPAQNSVDEEKRELLQKIANAENGKRNKIGLGVIIFIVVIVILLVIGLLSKREIQPTQPASVERIQTEIEKLKADSIASENARIEEEKNRAETAKKAVQEAQFRQEKEDKATREQGRQEKEDKATREQERQTAKNKRRALAIVEEGNKLFSRGEYDAACEKYIQANRLSYGTSNVGASKFDELVQKLSFDKEAPGYKNNMARANKIRNAK
;
A
#
# COMPACT_ATOMS: atom_id res chain seq x y z
N MET A 1 -32.82 48.84 18.02
CA MET A 1 -31.44 48.37 17.80
C MET A 1 -31.24 47.14 18.67
N THR A 2 -31.11 45.96 18.08
CA THR A 2 -30.81 44.73 18.80
C THR A 2 -29.39 44.84 19.36
N HIS A 3 -29.25 45.08 20.66
CA HIS A 3 -27.95 44.96 21.31
C HIS A 3 -27.48 43.51 21.17
N ASP A 4 -26.27 43.31 20.64
CA ASP A 4 -25.66 41.99 20.57
C ASP A 4 -25.29 41.55 21.98
N GLU A 5 -26.02 40.58 22.51
CA GLU A 5 -25.87 40.07 23.88
C GLU A 5 -24.80 38.96 23.99
N SER A 6 -23.97 38.77 22.96
CA SER A 6 -22.84 37.82 23.00
C SER A 6 -21.60 38.41 23.66
N LEU A 7 -20.72 37.54 24.21
CA LEU A 7 -19.40 37.97 24.67
C LEU A 7 -18.59 38.53 23.50
N LYS A 8 -17.97 39.69 23.70
CA LYS A 8 -17.16 40.35 22.67
C LYS A 8 -15.83 39.60 22.48
N PRO A 9 -15.28 39.56 21.25
CA PRO A 9 -13.89 39.14 21.02
C PRO A 9 -12.91 39.85 21.97
N GLY A 10 -11.99 39.11 22.56
CA GLY A 10 -11.05 39.57 23.58
C GLY A 10 -11.57 39.50 25.02
N SER A 11 -12.83 39.10 25.25
CA SER A 11 -13.35 38.89 26.61
C SER A 11 -12.50 37.85 27.35
N SER A 12 -12.14 38.19 28.59
CA SER A 12 -11.22 37.42 29.43
C SER A 12 -12.00 36.68 30.51
N LEU A 13 -11.79 35.37 30.64
CA LEU A 13 -12.48 34.51 31.60
C LEU A 13 -11.46 33.75 32.47
N ALA A 14 -11.89 33.38 33.68
CA ALA A 14 -11.12 32.64 34.69
C ALA A 14 -9.71 33.24 34.93
N ASP A 15 -9.67 34.52 35.33
CA ASP A 15 -8.44 35.30 35.56
C ASP A 15 -7.53 35.41 34.32
N GLY A 16 -8.13 35.45 33.13
CA GLY A 16 -7.43 35.54 31.86
C GLY A 16 -6.72 34.28 31.40
N ARG A 17 -7.17 33.12 31.88
CA ARG A 17 -6.77 31.82 31.34
C ARG A 17 -7.44 31.51 30.02
N PHE A 18 -8.66 32.00 29.80
CA PHE A 18 -9.40 31.80 28.55
C PHE A 18 -9.77 33.14 27.93
N ILE A 19 -9.52 33.26 26.63
CA ILE A 19 -9.87 34.43 25.84
C ILE A 19 -10.90 34.01 24.78
N VAL A 20 -12.02 34.74 24.72
CA VAL A 20 -13.04 34.55 23.69
C VAL A 20 -12.56 35.18 22.38
N ASP A 21 -12.57 34.43 21.29
CA ASP A 21 -12.14 34.95 19.98
C ASP A 21 -13.35 35.30 19.11
N LYS A 22 -14.31 34.39 18.97
CA LYS A 22 -15.52 34.63 18.16
C LYS A 22 -16.69 33.76 18.58
N LEU A 23 -17.90 34.28 18.43
CA LEU A 23 -19.12 33.48 18.53
C LEU A 23 -19.23 32.56 17.30
N ILE A 24 -19.48 31.26 17.52
CA ILE A 24 -19.62 30.27 16.44
C ILE A 24 -21.04 29.68 16.34
N ALA A 25 -21.81 29.64 17.44
CA ALA A 25 -23.22 29.22 17.40
C ALA A 25 -24.04 29.82 18.56
N LYS A 26 -25.34 30.04 18.30
CA LYS A 26 -26.35 30.37 19.32
C LYS A 26 -27.33 29.21 19.43
N GLY A 27 -27.23 28.42 20.49
CA GLY A 27 -28.19 27.38 20.82
C GLY A 27 -29.32 27.91 21.70
N GLY A 28 -30.38 27.11 21.89
CA GLY A 28 -31.53 27.49 22.72
C GLY A 28 -31.21 27.64 24.22
N PHE A 29 -30.13 27.00 24.68
CA PHE A 29 -29.69 27.04 26.08
C PHE A 29 -28.25 27.54 26.27
N SER A 30 -27.50 27.75 25.20
CA SER A 30 -26.09 28.09 25.30
C SER A 30 -25.60 28.88 24.11
N TYR A 31 -24.67 29.80 24.35
CA TYR A 31 -23.86 30.40 23.31
C TYR A 31 -22.54 29.67 23.23
N ILE A 32 -22.08 29.38 22.01
CA ILE A 32 -20.86 28.63 21.76
C ILE A 32 -19.87 29.56 21.05
N TYR A 33 -18.68 29.66 21.62
CA TYR A 33 -17.61 30.50 21.13
C TYR A 33 -16.37 29.68 20.81
N GLU A 34 -15.61 30.09 19.80
CA GLU A 34 -14.21 29.73 19.69
C GLU A 34 -13.40 30.67 20.59
N GLY A 35 -12.37 30.12 21.23
CA GLY A 35 -11.45 30.88 22.06
C GLY A 35 -10.09 30.22 22.16
N ARG A 36 -9.24 30.77 23.01
CA ARG A 36 -7.90 30.24 23.30
C ARG A 36 -7.67 30.11 24.80
N ILE A 37 -7.00 29.03 25.20
CA ILE A 37 -6.41 28.89 26.53
C ILE A 37 -4.98 29.45 26.51
N ILE A 38 -4.62 30.25 27.52
CA ILE A 38 -3.28 30.83 27.70
C ILE A 38 -2.54 30.07 28.79
N TYR A 39 -1.49 29.32 28.40
CA TYR A 39 -0.56 28.70 29.36
C TYR A 39 0.53 29.70 29.73
N ARG A 40 0.52 30.21 30.96
CA ARG A 40 1.66 30.97 31.51
C ARG A 40 2.72 30.00 32.02
N LEU A 41 3.80 29.81 31.26
CA LEU A 41 4.99 29.11 31.75
C LEU A 41 5.68 29.98 32.80
N ALA A 42 5.66 29.54 34.06
CA ALA A 42 6.56 30.10 35.07
C ALA A 42 7.98 29.59 34.75
N LEU A 43 8.90 30.51 34.45
CA LEU A 43 10.33 30.20 34.35
C LEU A 43 11.09 31.11 35.30
N ASP A 44 11.89 30.46 36.15
CA ASP A 44 12.84 31.10 37.06
C ASP A 44 13.94 31.87 36.28
N ASN A 45 14.32 33.01 36.85
CA ASN A 45 15.48 33.87 36.57
C ASN A 45 15.25 35.11 35.67
N GLU A 46 15.84 36.22 36.13
CA GLU A 46 15.60 37.65 35.82
C GLU A 46 15.81 38.11 34.36
N PHE A 47 15.94 37.24 33.37
CA PHE A 47 16.33 37.63 32.00
C PHE A 47 15.66 36.85 30.84
N VAL A 48 14.42 36.34 30.98
CA VAL A 48 13.77 35.60 29.87
C VAL A 48 12.33 36.04 29.59
N THR A 49 12.02 36.20 28.31
CA THR A 49 10.68 36.43 27.74
C THR A 49 9.75 35.25 28.02
N ILE A 50 8.63 35.49 28.70
CA ILE A 50 7.57 34.48 28.93
C ILE A 50 6.99 34.08 27.56
N LYS A 51 7.22 32.83 27.14
CA LYS A 51 6.43 32.25 26.04
C LYS A 51 5.11 31.77 26.61
N ALA A 52 4.04 32.53 26.38
CA ALA A 52 2.69 32.00 26.52
C ALA A 52 2.43 31.03 25.36
N GLU A 53 2.10 29.78 25.67
CA GLU A 53 1.56 28.87 24.65
C GLU A 53 0.05 29.08 24.60
N GLU A 54 -0.49 29.31 23.41
CA GLU A 54 -1.93 29.44 23.19
C GLU A 54 -2.44 28.19 22.50
N LYS A 55 -3.53 27.60 23.00
CA LYS A 55 -4.23 26.50 22.32
C LYS A 55 -5.67 26.86 22.03
N PRO A 56 -6.19 26.53 20.83
CA PRO A 56 -7.59 26.77 20.52
C PRO A 56 -8.50 25.86 21.35
N VAL A 57 -9.62 26.42 21.80
CA VAL A 57 -10.65 25.75 22.60
C VAL A 57 -12.04 26.19 22.13
N VAL A 58 -13.05 25.43 22.52
CA VAL A 58 -14.45 25.83 22.39
C VAL A 58 -15.00 26.15 23.77
N ILE A 59 -15.69 27.28 23.88
CA ILE A 59 -16.27 27.81 25.11
C ILE A 59 -17.80 27.78 24.96
N LYS A 60 -18.47 26.93 25.73
CA LYS A 60 -19.93 26.87 25.81
C LYS A 60 -20.38 27.63 27.06
N GLU A 61 -21.03 28.77 26.87
CA GLU A 61 -21.63 29.60 27.91
C GLU A 61 -23.10 29.21 28.07
N LEU A 62 -23.54 28.96 29.30
CA LEU A 62 -24.97 28.84 29.60
C LEU A 62 -25.65 30.20 29.38
N TYR A 63 -26.53 30.30 28.39
CA TYR A 63 -27.22 31.55 28.05
C TYR A 63 -28.60 31.26 27.47
N ILE A 64 -29.64 31.84 28.07
CA ILE A 64 -31.03 31.70 27.62
C ILE A 64 -31.59 33.11 27.42
N SER A 65 -31.70 33.57 26.17
CA SER A 65 -32.06 34.95 25.84
C SER A 65 -33.41 35.40 26.40
N GLU A 66 -34.37 34.50 26.56
CA GLU A 66 -35.69 34.85 27.11
C GLU A 66 -35.73 34.92 28.65
N LYS A 67 -34.71 34.34 29.32
CA LYS A 67 -34.69 34.15 30.78
C LYS A 67 -33.53 34.89 31.46
N SER A 68 -32.61 35.45 30.68
CA SER A 68 -31.46 36.19 31.14
C SER A 68 -31.15 37.34 30.19
N ARG A 69 -30.44 38.35 30.68
CA ARG A 69 -29.94 39.48 29.89
C ARG A 69 -28.50 39.78 30.28
N ARG A 70 -27.72 40.31 29.35
CA ARG A 70 -26.35 40.75 29.62
C ARG A 70 -26.34 42.15 30.24
N GLU A 71 -25.55 42.33 31.29
CA GLU A 71 -25.39 43.60 31.98
C GLU A 71 -24.55 44.61 31.18
N SER A 72 -24.54 45.85 31.64
CA SER A 72 -23.83 46.96 30.97
C SER A 72 -22.30 46.78 30.88
N ASP A 73 -21.72 45.92 31.72
CA ASP A 73 -20.30 45.54 31.65
C ASP A 73 -19.97 44.66 30.43
N GLY A 74 -20.99 44.15 29.73
CA GLY A 74 -20.85 43.31 28.55
C GLY A 74 -20.36 41.90 28.84
N ILE A 75 -20.34 41.46 30.10
CA ILE A 75 -19.82 40.15 30.51
C ILE A 75 -20.75 39.46 31.53
N THR A 76 -21.27 40.17 32.53
CA THR A 76 -22.10 39.57 33.58
C THR A 76 -23.52 39.27 33.09
N LEU A 77 -24.06 38.10 33.46
CA LEU A 77 -25.46 37.75 33.21
C LEU A 77 -26.36 38.09 34.39
N ARG A 78 -27.54 38.60 34.08
CA ARG A 78 -28.64 38.77 35.02
C ARG A 78 -29.80 37.88 34.66
N TRP A 79 -30.25 37.07 35.62
CA TRP A 79 -31.40 36.17 35.43
C TRP A 79 -32.70 36.86 35.79
N ASN A 80 -33.76 36.59 35.05
CA ASN A 80 -35.07 37.24 35.23
C ASN A 80 -35.81 36.74 36.50
N ASP A 81 -35.30 35.69 37.15
CA ASP A 81 -35.90 35.04 38.32
C ASP A 81 -35.21 35.39 39.65
N GLU A 82 -34.34 36.39 39.68
CA GLU A 82 -33.64 36.85 40.91
C GLU A 82 -34.61 37.29 42.02
N ASN A 83 -35.83 37.70 41.67
CA ASN A 83 -36.86 38.10 42.61
C ASN A 83 -37.54 36.92 43.31
N GLU A 84 -37.35 35.67 42.84
CA GLU A 84 -37.84 34.47 43.54
C GLU A 84 -37.01 34.27 44.83
N PRO A 85 -37.62 34.34 46.02
CA PRO A 85 -36.89 34.31 47.29
C PRO A 85 -36.27 32.94 47.59
N ASP A 86 -36.88 31.84 47.15
CA ASP A 86 -36.30 30.51 47.31
C ASP A 86 -35.42 30.16 46.11
N GLU A 87 -34.10 30.16 46.33
CA GLU A 87 -33.12 29.83 45.30
C GLU A 87 -33.38 28.48 44.63
N LYS A 88 -33.91 27.48 45.35
CA LYS A 88 -34.20 26.17 44.76
C LYS A 88 -35.36 26.18 43.77
N ASN A 89 -36.25 27.16 43.88
CA ASN A 89 -37.38 27.35 42.98
C ASN A 89 -36.98 28.12 41.72
N ARG A 90 -35.87 28.88 41.78
CA ARG A 90 -35.30 29.59 40.61
C ARG A 90 -35.02 28.61 39.48
N LEU A 91 -35.40 29.01 38.27
CA LEU A 91 -35.05 28.32 37.04
C LEU A 91 -33.54 28.36 36.81
N SER A 92 -32.92 29.52 37.06
CA SER A 92 -31.47 29.74 36.92
C SER A 92 -30.67 28.74 37.77
N TYR A 93 -31.04 28.56 39.04
CA TYR A 93 -30.42 27.56 39.93
C TYR A 93 -30.57 26.12 39.39
N ARG A 94 -31.77 25.73 38.95
CA ARG A 94 -32.04 24.38 38.42
C ARG A 94 -31.26 24.09 37.15
N ILE A 95 -31.20 25.02 36.20
CA ILE A 95 -30.48 24.84 34.94
C ILE A 95 -28.97 24.85 35.18
N LYS A 96 -28.44 25.77 36.00
CA LYS A 96 -27.02 25.77 36.39
C LYS A 96 -26.61 24.43 37.02
N ASN A 97 -27.42 23.88 37.93
CA ASN A 97 -27.16 22.55 38.50
C ASN A 97 -27.16 21.45 37.43
N LYS A 98 -28.06 21.52 36.44
CA LYS A 98 -28.08 20.58 35.32
C LYS A 98 -26.80 20.66 34.49
N THR A 99 -26.38 21.86 34.11
CA THR A 99 -25.12 22.11 33.36
C THR A 99 -23.89 21.68 34.16
N ARG A 100 -23.89 21.87 35.49
CA ARG A 100 -22.84 21.36 36.37
C ARG A 100 -22.81 19.82 36.35
N ASN A 101 -23.96 19.17 36.44
CA ASN A 101 -24.06 17.71 36.38
C ASN A 101 -23.62 17.15 35.01
N GLU A 102 -23.94 17.84 33.91
CA GLU A 102 -23.43 17.51 32.56
C GLU A 102 -21.89 17.54 32.53
N ALA A 103 -21.28 18.63 33.01
CA ALA A 103 -19.82 18.75 33.04
C ALA A 103 -19.17 17.67 33.92
N LEU A 104 -19.79 17.32 35.06
CA LEU A 104 -19.33 16.24 35.92
C LEU A 104 -19.41 14.87 35.23
N LYS A 105 -20.48 14.59 34.48
CA LYS A 105 -20.64 13.36 33.69
C LYS A 105 -19.57 13.27 32.60
N LEU A 106 -19.40 14.32 31.80
CA LEU A 106 -18.36 14.40 30.76
C LEU A 106 -16.95 14.18 31.31
N ARG A 107 -16.64 14.70 32.51
CA ARG A 107 -15.33 14.51 33.16
C ARG A 107 -15.01 13.06 33.52
N LEU A 108 -16.02 12.20 33.67
CA LEU A 108 -15.85 10.78 34.00
C LEU A 108 -15.55 9.90 32.78
N LEU A 109 -15.71 10.46 31.58
CA LEU A 109 -15.61 9.76 30.29
C LEU A 109 -14.26 10.05 29.65
N THR A 110 -13.67 9.04 29.02
CA THR A 110 -12.30 9.07 28.50
C THR A 110 -12.16 8.54 27.08
N SER A 111 -13.25 8.01 26.50
CA SER A 111 -13.31 7.49 25.14
C SER A 111 -12.86 8.55 24.13
N PRO A 112 -12.07 8.16 23.11
CA PRO A 112 -11.69 9.05 22.02
C PRO A 112 -12.87 9.45 21.13
N TYR A 113 -14.03 8.79 21.27
CA TYR A 113 -15.25 9.06 20.50
C TYR A 113 -16.25 9.96 21.27
N ILE A 114 -15.80 10.59 22.36
CA ILE A 114 -16.57 11.54 23.16
C ILE A 114 -15.79 12.85 23.24
N LEU A 115 -16.47 13.98 23.09
CA LEU A 115 -15.85 15.30 23.19
C LEU A 115 -15.13 15.49 24.53
N LYS A 116 -13.85 15.83 24.47
CA LYS A 116 -13.06 16.03 25.68
C LYS A 116 -13.36 17.37 26.35
N LEU A 117 -13.86 17.29 27.59
CA LEU A 117 -13.95 18.43 28.49
C LEU A 117 -12.56 18.80 29.05
N ILE A 118 -12.10 20.01 28.76
CA ILE A 118 -10.87 20.60 29.33
C ILE A 118 -11.15 21.13 30.75
N GLY A 119 -12.29 21.77 30.95
CA GLY A 119 -12.69 22.30 32.25
C GLY A 119 -14.10 22.87 32.23
N ALA A 120 -14.64 23.16 33.41
CA ALA A 120 -15.88 23.91 33.57
C ALA A 120 -15.78 24.79 34.83
N PHE A 121 -16.33 25.99 34.77
CA PHE A 121 -16.29 26.95 35.88
C PHE A 121 -17.53 27.83 35.90
N GLU A 122 -17.80 28.42 37.06
CA GLU A 122 -18.88 29.38 37.25
C GLU A 122 -18.26 30.76 37.47
N GLU A 123 -18.65 31.73 36.65
CA GLU A 123 -18.19 33.12 36.65
C GLU A 123 -19.30 33.97 36.01
N ASN A 124 -19.34 35.28 36.25
CA ASN A 124 -20.28 36.18 35.55
C ASN A 124 -21.76 35.76 35.69
N ASN A 125 -22.09 35.14 36.84
CA ASN A 125 -23.40 34.57 37.15
C ASN A 125 -23.89 33.51 36.13
N THR A 126 -22.97 32.83 35.44
CA THR A 126 -23.24 31.74 34.51
C THR A 126 -22.18 30.64 34.58
N ILE A 127 -22.39 29.55 33.83
CA ILE A 127 -21.45 28.43 33.74
C ILE A 127 -20.82 28.41 32.35
N TYR A 128 -19.49 28.25 32.33
CA TYR A 128 -18.70 28.04 31.13
C TYR A 128 -18.16 26.61 31.11
N GLN A 129 -18.37 25.90 30.01
CA GLN A 129 -17.77 24.60 29.71
C GLN A 129 -16.72 24.80 28.61
N ILE A 130 -15.49 24.33 28.86
CA ILE A 130 -14.36 24.45 27.95
C ILE A 130 -14.04 23.08 27.41
N THR A 131 -14.10 22.91 26.09
CA THR A 131 -13.79 21.67 25.40
C THR A 131 -12.65 21.87 24.41
N GLU A 132 -12.07 20.77 23.93
CA GLU A 132 -11.17 20.85 22.80
C GLU A 132 -11.90 21.41 21.56
N LYS A 133 -11.15 22.11 20.70
CA LYS A 133 -11.62 22.48 19.38
C LYS A 133 -11.32 21.34 18.42
N ILE A 134 -12.35 20.80 17.79
CA ILE A 134 -12.21 19.78 16.74
C ILE A 134 -12.10 20.53 15.40
N GLU A 135 -10.89 20.60 14.86
CA GLU A 135 -10.62 21.32 13.60
C GLU A 135 -11.34 20.66 12.41
N GLY A 136 -11.97 21.50 11.57
CA GLY A 136 -12.67 21.06 10.36
C GLY A 136 -13.94 20.24 10.61
N ALA A 137 -14.43 20.18 11.85
CA ALA A 137 -15.53 19.29 12.20
C ALA A 137 -16.88 19.72 11.61
N VAL A 138 -17.63 18.76 11.09
CA VAL A 138 -18.99 18.95 10.58
C VAL A 138 -19.91 17.92 11.23
N ASP A 139 -21.11 18.34 11.65
CA ASP A 139 -22.12 17.42 12.18
C ASP A 139 -22.71 16.54 11.06
N PHE A 140 -23.13 15.32 11.39
CA PHE A 140 -23.62 14.38 10.38
C PHE A 140 -24.94 14.82 9.73
N HIS A 141 -25.77 15.58 10.44
CA HIS A 141 -26.99 16.15 9.85
C HIS A 141 -26.65 17.04 8.64
N LYS A 142 -25.69 17.96 8.78
CA LYS A 142 -25.20 18.80 7.68
C LYS A 142 -24.43 17.99 6.64
N ARG A 143 -23.57 17.06 7.04
CA ARG A 143 -22.77 16.23 6.11
C ARG A 143 -23.66 15.43 5.16
N GLN A 144 -24.75 14.86 5.66
CA GLN A 144 -25.72 14.14 4.84
C GLN A 144 -26.75 15.07 4.18
N GLY A 145 -26.90 16.31 4.63
CA GLY A 145 -27.94 17.22 4.13
C GLY A 145 -29.35 16.72 4.42
N LEU A 146 -29.55 16.09 5.59
CA LEU A 146 -30.84 15.55 6.02
C LEU A 146 -31.90 16.66 6.07
N SER A 147 -33.11 16.35 5.60
CA SER A 147 -34.26 17.26 5.61
C SER A 147 -35.55 16.45 5.56
N ALA A 148 -36.63 17.02 6.09
CA ALA A 148 -37.97 16.43 5.95
C ALA A 148 -38.51 16.53 4.51
N GLU A 149 -38.00 17.47 3.70
CA GLU A 149 -38.52 17.76 2.36
C GLU A 149 -37.81 17.00 1.23
N LYS A 150 -36.61 16.47 1.49
CA LYS A 150 -35.78 15.81 0.48
C LYS A 150 -34.92 14.69 1.07
N ILE A 151 -34.62 13.71 0.24
CA ILE A 151 -33.64 12.66 0.57
C ILE A 151 -32.24 13.28 0.55
N GLY A 152 -31.50 13.09 1.64
CA GLY A 152 -30.10 13.49 1.77
C GLY A 152 -29.14 12.51 1.12
N THR A 153 -27.85 12.71 1.38
CA THR A 153 -26.78 11.81 0.96
C THR A 153 -26.68 10.63 1.92
N LYS A 154 -26.89 9.42 1.42
CA LYS A 154 -26.60 8.18 2.14
C LYS A 154 -25.09 7.97 2.25
N LEU A 155 -24.66 7.40 3.37
CA LEU A 155 -23.27 6.96 3.55
C LEU A 155 -23.07 5.60 2.91
N SER A 156 -21.81 5.25 2.60
CA SER A 156 -21.48 3.86 2.27
C SER A 156 -21.83 2.97 3.46
N VAL A 157 -22.23 1.72 3.21
CA VAL A 157 -22.58 0.78 4.30
C VAL A 157 -21.38 0.59 5.24
N PHE A 158 -20.17 0.54 4.69
CA PHE A 158 -18.93 0.49 5.45
C PHE A 158 -18.77 1.70 6.39
N ASP A 159 -18.93 2.92 5.89
CA ASP A 159 -18.80 4.13 6.71
C ASP A 159 -19.90 4.22 7.77
N ALA A 160 -21.14 3.89 7.41
CA ALA A 160 -22.25 3.87 8.35
C ALA A 160 -22.00 2.91 9.53
N ILE A 161 -21.57 1.67 9.23
CA ILE A 161 -21.19 0.67 10.26
C ILE A 161 -20.02 1.17 11.10
N ARG A 162 -18.99 1.75 10.46
CA ARG A 162 -17.80 2.26 11.15
C ARG A 162 -18.16 3.37 12.13
N TYR A 163 -18.91 4.39 11.71
CA TYR A 163 -19.32 5.49 12.59
C TYR A 163 -20.25 5.01 13.71
N ILE A 164 -21.21 4.13 13.42
CA ILE A 164 -22.10 3.58 14.45
C ILE A 164 -21.34 2.73 15.45
N THR A 165 -20.31 2.02 15.02
CA THR A 165 -19.42 1.26 15.91
C THR A 165 -18.63 2.21 16.83
N GLN A 166 -18.09 3.32 16.31
CA GLN A 166 -17.40 4.34 17.11
C GLN A 166 -18.32 4.95 18.18
N ILE A 167 -19.56 5.29 17.80
CA ILE A 167 -20.56 5.81 18.74
C ILE A 167 -21.02 4.73 19.73
N SER A 168 -21.09 3.48 19.32
CA SER A 168 -21.36 2.36 20.22
C SER A 168 -20.25 2.20 21.25
N GLU A 169 -18.98 2.30 20.87
CA GLU A 169 -17.85 2.26 21.82
C GLU A 169 -17.90 3.43 22.82
N ALA A 170 -18.31 4.64 22.39
CA ALA A 170 -18.61 5.73 23.31
C ALA A 170 -19.74 5.35 24.28
N LEU A 171 -20.86 4.84 23.77
CA LEU A 171 -22.02 4.47 24.60
C LEU A 171 -21.73 3.33 25.56
N LYS A 172 -20.84 2.40 25.20
CA LYS A 172 -20.37 1.34 26.09
C LYS A 172 -19.70 1.90 27.35
N GLU A 173 -18.84 2.92 27.21
CA GLU A 173 -18.26 3.60 28.37
C GLU A 173 -19.34 4.35 29.18
N VAL A 174 -20.23 5.08 28.50
CA VAL A 174 -21.33 5.83 29.12
C VAL A 174 -22.24 4.91 29.94
N HIS A 175 -22.68 3.80 29.36
CA HIS A 175 -23.51 2.78 30.01
C HIS A 175 -22.76 2.08 31.13
N GLY A 176 -21.46 1.83 30.96
CA GLY A 176 -20.57 1.30 32.01
C GLY A 176 -20.43 2.21 33.23
N LYS A 177 -20.78 3.50 33.12
CA LYS A 177 -20.90 4.46 34.24
C LYS A 177 -22.34 4.60 34.75
N ASN A 178 -23.27 3.75 34.32
CA ASN A 178 -24.70 3.84 34.57
C ASN A 178 -25.31 5.16 34.10
N ILE A 179 -24.76 5.76 33.03
CA ILE A 179 -25.30 6.95 32.39
C ILE A 179 -26.08 6.52 31.14
N VAL A 180 -27.18 7.20 30.85
CA VAL A 180 -27.95 7.09 29.60
C VAL A 180 -27.91 8.45 28.91
N HIS A 181 -27.61 8.48 27.61
CA HIS A 181 -27.35 9.71 26.86
C HIS A 181 -28.62 10.49 26.50
N LEU A 182 -29.63 9.79 25.97
CA LEU A 182 -30.99 10.25 25.64
C LEU A 182 -31.15 11.20 24.45
N ASP A 183 -30.06 11.71 23.87
CA ASP A 183 -30.09 12.59 22.68
C ASP A 183 -29.10 12.16 21.58
N ILE A 184 -29.08 10.88 21.23
CA ILE A 184 -28.25 10.39 20.11
C ILE A 184 -28.95 10.72 18.81
N LYS A 185 -28.31 11.55 17.97
CA LYS A 185 -28.81 11.98 16.67
C LYS A 185 -27.67 12.55 15.81
N PRO A 186 -27.81 12.63 14.48
CA PRO A 186 -26.77 13.14 13.58
C PRO A 186 -26.21 14.53 13.95
N GLU A 187 -27.01 15.42 14.55
CA GLU A 187 -26.60 16.77 14.98
C GLU A 187 -25.61 16.77 16.15
N ASN A 188 -25.67 15.73 17.00
CA ASN A 188 -24.83 15.58 18.19
C ASN A 188 -23.61 14.69 17.93
N ILE A 189 -23.38 14.30 16.68
CA ILE A 189 -22.23 13.53 16.25
C ILE A 189 -21.44 14.37 15.25
N LEU A 190 -20.21 14.73 15.61
CA LEU A 190 -19.30 15.43 14.71
C LEU A 190 -18.38 14.43 14.00
N CYS A 191 -18.05 14.72 12.76
CA CYS A 191 -16.94 14.08 12.08
C CYS A 191 -15.67 14.93 12.21
N ASP A 192 -14.60 14.37 12.77
CA ASP A 192 -13.30 15.05 12.86
C ASP A 192 -12.50 14.99 11.53
N TYR A 193 -11.34 15.68 11.48
CA TYR A 193 -10.44 15.69 10.31
C TYR A 193 -9.78 14.34 10.01
N LYS A 194 -9.79 13.39 10.95
CA LYS A 194 -9.33 12.01 10.78
C LYS A 194 -10.46 11.08 10.39
N ASP A 195 -11.62 11.66 10.07
CA ASP A 195 -12.84 10.95 9.71
C ASP A 195 -13.35 10.02 10.82
N ASN A 196 -13.28 10.45 12.09
CA ASN A 196 -13.91 9.78 13.23
C ASN A 196 -15.19 10.47 13.67
N ALA A 197 -16.16 9.68 14.13
CA ALA A 197 -17.38 10.15 14.76
C ALA A 197 -17.16 10.45 16.26
N ILE A 198 -17.48 11.67 16.68
CA ILE A 198 -17.31 12.19 18.04
C ILE A 198 -18.66 12.64 18.60
N LEU A 199 -19.06 12.11 19.75
CA LEU A 199 -20.30 12.47 20.45
C LEU A 199 -20.10 13.73 21.30
N ILE A 200 -20.92 14.78 21.11
CA ILE A 200 -20.61 16.14 21.61
C ILE A 200 -21.59 16.78 22.61
N ASP A 201 -22.72 16.15 22.99
CA ASP A 201 -23.70 16.81 23.87
C ASP A 201 -24.38 15.88 24.89
N PHE A 202 -24.17 16.13 26.18
CA PHE A 202 -24.71 15.34 27.29
C PHE A 202 -25.78 16.11 28.10
N GLY A 203 -26.33 17.20 27.55
CA GLY A 203 -27.19 18.15 28.25
C GLY A 203 -28.51 17.59 28.80
N ILE A 204 -28.96 16.43 28.32
CA ILE A 204 -30.15 15.72 28.84
C ILE A 204 -29.84 14.33 29.41
N SER A 205 -28.56 13.95 29.45
CA SER A 205 -28.12 12.67 29.97
C SER A 205 -28.53 12.47 31.43
N MET A 206 -28.75 11.23 31.82
CA MET A 206 -29.25 10.86 33.15
C MET A 206 -28.48 9.68 33.72
N THR A 207 -28.23 9.68 35.03
CA THR A 207 -27.70 8.49 35.71
C THR A 207 -28.86 7.58 36.14
N ILE A 208 -28.76 6.27 35.88
CA ILE A 208 -29.77 5.30 36.28
C ILE A 208 -29.95 5.35 37.81
N GLY A 209 -31.19 5.48 38.26
CA GLY A 209 -31.54 5.62 39.68
C GLY A 209 -31.54 7.06 40.20
N GLU A 210 -31.14 8.04 39.39
CA GLU A 210 -31.28 9.47 39.71
C GLU A 210 -32.78 9.85 39.76
N LYS A 211 -33.24 10.44 40.87
CA LYS A 211 -34.59 11.01 40.97
C LYS A 211 -34.62 12.36 40.25
N THR A 212 -34.51 12.35 38.93
CA THR A 212 -34.69 13.56 38.11
C THR A 212 -36.17 13.95 38.06
N GLY A 213 -36.45 15.25 38.02
CA GLY A 213 -37.82 15.74 37.87
C GLY A 213 -38.41 15.30 36.53
N ARG A 214 -39.47 14.50 36.56
CA ARG A 214 -40.24 13.95 35.42
C ARG A 214 -40.49 14.96 34.29
N SER A 215 -40.74 16.23 34.63
CA SER A 215 -41.04 17.29 33.65
C SER A 215 -39.84 17.67 32.75
N THR A 216 -38.60 17.43 33.18
CA THR A 216 -37.40 17.93 32.48
C THR A 216 -36.93 17.02 31.34
N VAL A 217 -37.26 15.72 31.40
CA VAL A 217 -36.91 14.72 30.39
C VAL A 217 -37.91 14.74 29.22
N LEU A 218 -39.20 14.92 29.53
CA LEU A 218 -40.28 15.00 28.53
C LEU A 218 -40.18 16.22 27.61
N SER A 219 -39.78 17.39 28.14
CA SER A 219 -39.70 18.64 27.36
C SER A 219 -38.49 18.71 26.42
N ALA A 220 -37.55 17.75 26.50
CA ALA A 220 -36.27 17.79 25.81
C ALA A 220 -36.04 16.61 24.85
N ALA A 221 -37.06 15.77 24.61
CA ALA A 221 -36.97 14.65 23.69
C ALA A 221 -36.95 15.13 22.23
N SER A 222 -35.94 14.70 21.46
CA SER A 222 -35.74 15.09 20.06
C SER A 222 -36.49 14.14 19.12
N ARG A 223 -37.64 14.57 18.58
CA ARG A 223 -38.35 13.83 17.52
C ARG A 223 -37.58 13.91 16.19
N PRO A 224 -37.53 12.84 15.37
CA PRO A 224 -38.07 11.48 15.58
C PRO A 224 -37.07 10.50 16.24
N TRP A 225 -35.93 11.00 16.73
CA TRP A 225 -34.83 10.20 17.27
C TRP A 225 -35.12 9.57 18.63
N ALA A 226 -35.88 10.27 19.49
CA ALA A 226 -36.15 9.80 20.83
C ALA A 226 -37.23 8.69 20.86
N PRO A 227 -37.05 7.66 21.71
CA PRO A 227 -37.94 6.52 21.83
C PRO A 227 -39.29 6.84 22.52
N PRO A 228 -40.33 6.01 22.31
CA PRO A 228 -41.67 6.20 22.89
C PRO A 228 -41.68 6.42 24.41
N GLU A 229 -40.84 5.70 25.15
CA GLU A 229 -40.78 5.80 26.61
C GLU A 229 -40.28 7.16 27.13
N GLN A 230 -39.59 7.96 26.32
CA GLN A 230 -39.21 9.33 26.70
C GLN A 230 -40.40 10.31 26.70
N TYR A 231 -41.52 9.96 26.06
CA TYR A 231 -42.71 10.81 25.95
C TYR A 231 -43.85 10.41 26.91
N ASN A 232 -43.77 9.27 27.59
CA ASN A 232 -44.89 8.76 28.36
C ASN A 232 -44.87 9.25 29.83
N THR A 233 -45.98 9.82 30.30
CA THR A 233 -46.08 10.50 31.61
C THR A 233 -46.63 9.63 32.72
N LYS A 234 -47.28 8.50 32.40
CA LYS A 234 -48.17 7.80 33.34
C LYS A 234 -47.52 6.72 34.20
N ASP A 235 -46.44 6.09 33.75
CA ASP A 235 -45.74 5.05 34.51
C ASP A 235 -44.23 5.24 34.41
N THR A 236 -43.49 4.77 35.42
CA THR A 236 -42.04 4.57 35.36
C THR A 236 -41.72 3.46 34.37
N VAL A 237 -42.02 3.66 33.08
CA VAL A 237 -41.36 2.90 32.02
C VAL A 237 -39.91 3.36 32.07
N ALA A 238 -39.10 2.58 32.78
CA ALA A 238 -37.75 2.99 33.17
C ALA A 238 -36.93 3.28 31.92
N ILE A 239 -36.50 4.52 31.76
CA ILE A 239 -35.39 4.85 30.87
C ILE A 239 -34.23 3.88 31.16
N SER A 240 -33.62 3.36 30.12
CA SER A 240 -32.60 2.33 30.22
C SER A 240 -31.60 2.46 29.07
N PHE A 241 -30.58 1.62 29.06
CA PHE A 241 -29.62 1.54 27.94
C PHE A 241 -30.31 1.24 26.59
N ALA A 242 -31.41 0.48 26.59
CA ALA A 242 -32.21 0.22 25.40
C ALA A 242 -32.92 1.48 24.82
N SER A 243 -32.99 2.57 25.58
CA SER A 243 -33.48 3.86 25.09
C SER A 243 -32.45 4.54 24.19
N ASP A 244 -31.17 4.50 24.55
CA ASP A 244 -30.08 4.98 23.70
C ASP A 244 -29.92 4.13 22.43
N ILE A 245 -30.11 2.82 22.53
CA ILE A 245 -30.05 1.90 21.37
C ILE A 245 -31.12 2.23 20.33
N TYR A 246 -32.30 2.69 20.75
CA TYR A 246 -33.32 3.16 19.81
C TYR A 246 -32.86 4.39 19.03
N SER A 247 -32.34 5.40 19.73
CA SER A 247 -31.85 6.63 19.09
C SER A 247 -30.62 6.39 18.21
N LEU A 248 -29.76 5.45 18.62
CA LEU A 248 -28.66 4.95 17.79
C LEU A 248 -29.18 4.24 16.52
N GLY A 249 -30.22 3.40 16.65
CA GLY A 249 -30.87 2.74 15.52
C GLY A 249 -31.51 3.70 14.53
N GLN A 250 -32.19 4.75 15.02
CA GLN A 250 -32.73 5.81 14.17
C GLN A 250 -31.60 6.53 13.44
N THR A 251 -30.51 6.87 14.15
CA THR A 251 -29.31 7.49 13.56
C THR A 251 -28.70 6.58 12.48
N PHE A 252 -28.61 5.28 12.74
CA PHE A 252 -28.08 4.32 11.78
C PHE A 252 -28.96 4.21 10.53
N TYR A 253 -30.28 4.20 10.71
CA TYR A 253 -31.24 4.27 9.61
C TYR A 253 -30.98 5.50 8.73
N ALA A 254 -30.82 6.68 9.33
CA ALA A 254 -30.53 7.90 8.59
C ALA A 254 -29.17 7.86 7.87
N PHE A 255 -28.15 7.25 8.49
CA PHE A 255 -26.84 7.05 7.86
C PHE A 255 -26.93 6.19 6.60
N LEU A 256 -27.69 5.09 6.63
CA LEU A 256 -27.83 4.15 5.53
C LEU A 256 -28.75 4.65 4.40
N THR A 257 -29.78 5.43 4.75
CA THR A 257 -30.84 5.83 3.80
C THR A 257 -30.71 7.27 3.31
N GLY A 258 -30.05 8.14 4.07
CA GLY A 258 -30.10 9.58 3.85
C GLY A 258 -31.47 10.21 4.19
N VAL A 259 -32.36 9.48 4.85
CA VAL A 259 -33.73 9.91 5.16
C VAL A 259 -33.88 10.07 6.68
N ILE A 260 -34.60 11.11 7.10
CA ILE A 260 -35.02 11.24 8.50
C ILE A 260 -36.12 10.19 8.74
N PRO A 261 -35.92 9.22 9.66
CA PRO A 261 -36.90 8.16 9.88
C PRO A 261 -38.24 8.75 10.39
N PRO A 262 -39.39 8.14 10.04
CA PRO A 262 -40.68 8.59 10.53
C PRO A 262 -40.75 8.48 12.06
N ASP A 263 -41.52 9.36 12.69
CA ASP A 263 -41.70 9.32 14.14
C ASP A 263 -42.47 8.06 14.55
N PHE A 264 -42.15 7.48 15.71
CA PHE A 264 -42.82 6.26 16.18
C PHE A 264 -44.35 6.41 16.23
N SER A 265 -44.86 7.61 16.51
CA SER A 265 -46.29 7.89 16.59
C SER A 265 -46.95 7.87 15.21
N GLU A 266 -46.23 8.29 14.17
CA GLU A 266 -46.68 8.23 12.77
C GLU A 266 -46.74 6.79 12.28
N VAL A 267 -45.70 6.00 12.61
CA VAL A 267 -45.66 4.55 12.30
C VAL A 267 -46.77 3.80 13.04
N THR A 268 -46.96 4.08 14.33
CA THR A 268 -47.97 3.39 15.16
C THR A 268 -49.40 3.76 14.77
N SER A 269 -49.64 5.01 14.35
CA SER A 269 -50.95 5.46 13.87
C SER A 269 -51.27 5.02 12.43
N GLY A 270 -50.27 4.48 11.71
CA GLY A 270 -50.39 4.12 10.30
C GLY A 270 -50.39 5.31 9.34
N SER A 271 -50.04 6.51 9.82
CA SER A 271 -49.91 7.71 8.98
C SER A 271 -48.60 7.75 8.19
N ALA A 272 -47.60 6.97 8.61
CA ALA A 272 -46.38 6.71 7.85
C ALA A 272 -46.03 5.21 7.89
N ILE A 273 -45.36 4.72 6.84
CA ILE A 273 -44.83 3.35 6.77
C ILE A 273 -43.32 3.44 6.94
N LEU A 274 -42.78 2.75 7.95
CA LEU A 274 -41.34 2.57 8.10
C LEU A 274 -40.86 1.54 7.07
N GLN A 275 -40.24 2.00 5.99
CA GLN A 275 -39.62 1.16 4.98
C GLN A 275 -38.27 0.62 5.48
N SER A 276 -37.87 -0.56 5.03
CA SER A 276 -36.55 -1.10 5.35
C SER A 276 -35.42 -0.27 4.70
N PRO A 277 -34.25 -0.14 5.34
CA PRO A 277 -33.12 0.58 4.74
C PRO A 277 -32.72 0.12 3.32
N SER A 278 -32.81 -1.18 3.02
CA SER A 278 -32.55 -1.75 1.67
C SER A 278 -33.46 -1.21 0.56
N GLU A 279 -34.60 -0.61 0.90
CA GLU A 279 -35.46 0.06 -0.08
C GLU A 279 -34.87 1.38 -0.59
N TYR A 280 -34.07 2.07 0.23
CA TYR A 280 -33.36 3.29 -0.15
C TYR A 280 -31.92 3.03 -0.59
N ASN A 281 -31.31 1.96 -0.09
CA ASN A 281 -29.92 1.63 -0.37
C ASN A 281 -29.74 0.14 -0.66
N LYS A 282 -29.63 -0.21 -1.95
CA LYS A 282 -29.50 -1.60 -2.40
C LYS A 282 -28.21 -2.31 -1.98
N ASP A 283 -27.24 -1.57 -1.45
CA ASP A 283 -26.03 -2.16 -0.84
C ASP A 283 -26.28 -2.66 0.60
N VAL A 284 -27.42 -2.32 1.20
CA VAL A 284 -27.84 -2.81 2.52
C VAL A 284 -28.44 -4.20 2.38
N THR A 285 -27.97 -5.13 3.20
CA THR A 285 -28.44 -6.53 3.23
C THR A 285 -29.69 -6.69 4.09
N ASP A 286 -30.47 -7.74 3.82
CA ASP A 286 -31.65 -8.10 4.62
C ASP A 286 -31.30 -8.29 6.10
N TYR A 287 -30.14 -8.87 6.40
CA TYR A 287 -29.66 -9.02 7.78
C TYR A 287 -29.44 -7.66 8.46
N LEU A 288 -28.83 -6.72 7.76
CA LEU A 288 -28.59 -5.39 8.31
C LEU A 288 -29.90 -4.62 8.49
N ASP A 289 -30.89 -4.83 7.61
CA ASP A 289 -32.25 -4.34 7.84
C ASP A 289 -32.80 -4.88 9.17
N GLU A 290 -32.73 -6.20 9.41
CA GLU A 290 -33.21 -6.80 10.66
C GLU A 290 -32.54 -6.20 11.91
N VAL A 291 -31.21 -5.99 11.87
CA VAL A 291 -30.46 -5.39 12.98
C VAL A 291 -30.92 -3.96 13.25
N VAL A 292 -31.05 -3.12 12.20
CA VAL A 292 -31.50 -1.73 12.33
C VAL A 292 -32.95 -1.66 12.81
N ILE A 293 -33.85 -2.44 12.20
CA ILE A 293 -35.28 -2.49 12.54
C ILE A 293 -35.49 -3.00 13.98
N LYS A 294 -34.65 -3.92 14.47
CA LYS A 294 -34.70 -4.38 15.86
C LYS A 294 -34.32 -3.28 16.85
N CYS A 295 -33.37 -2.40 16.51
CA CYS A 295 -33.03 -1.25 17.37
C CYS A 295 -34.22 -0.28 17.52
N ILE A 296 -34.98 -0.05 16.45
CA ILE A 296 -36.06 0.96 16.42
C ILE A 296 -37.45 0.41 16.72
N GLN A 297 -37.54 -0.76 17.35
CA GLN A 297 -38.82 -1.31 17.81
C GLN A 297 -39.49 -0.38 18.84
N SER A 298 -40.80 -0.12 18.69
CA SER A 298 -41.55 0.71 19.64
C SER A 298 -41.50 0.13 21.06
N LYS A 299 -41.54 -1.19 21.18
CA LYS A 299 -41.44 -1.91 22.47
C LYS A 299 -39.98 -2.09 22.88
N ARG A 300 -39.59 -1.53 24.03
CA ARG A 300 -38.22 -1.57 24.58
C ARG A 300 -37.66 -2.98 24.77
N ASP A 301 -38.48 -3.93 25.21
CA ASP A 301 -38.11 -5.34 25.43
C ASP A 301 -37.87 -6.11 24.13
N LYS A 302 -38.22 -5.53 22.97
CA LYS A 302 -37.95 -6.09 21.64
C LYS A 302 -36.65 -5.58 21.02
N ARG A 303 -35.98 -4.62 21.64
CA ARG A 303 -34.69 -4.08 21.22
C ARG A 303 -33.54 -4.89 21.81
N TYR A 304 -32.31 -4.66 21.33
CA TYR A 304 -31.12 -5.05 22.08
C TYR A 304 -31.11 -4.34 23.44
N GLN A 305 -30.73 -5.05 24.49
CA GLN A 305 -30.76 -4.51 25.86
C GLN A 305 -29.45 -3.87 26.27
N THR A 306 -28.35 -4.22 25.60
CA THR A 306 -27.01 -3.68 25.82
C THR A 306 -26.32 -3.31 24.51
N ILE A 307 -25.35 -2.41 24.57
CA ILE A 307 -24.54 -2.04 23.40
C ILE A 307 -23.70 -3.24 22.93
N GLU A 308 -23.26 -4.09 23.84
CA GLU A 308 -22.55 -5.33 23.52
C GLU A 308 -23.41 -6.29 22.70
N GLU A 309 -24.68 -6.48 23.06
CA GLU A 309 -25.62 -7.28 22.27
C GLU A 309 -25.83 -6.70 20.87
N PHE A 310 -25.93 -5.36 20.77
CA PHE A 310 -26.05 -4.68 19.47
C PHE A 310 -24.78 -4.84 18.63
N LEU A 311 -23.60 -4.59 19.20
CA LEU A 311 -22.31 -4.75 18.52
C LEU A 311 -22.06 -6.19 18.08
N PHE A 312 -22.45 -7.17 18.90
CA PHE A 312 -22.37 -8.57 18.54
C PHE A 312 -23.25 -8.89 17.33
N ALA A 313 -24.50 -8.40 17.32
CA ALA A 313 -25.37 -8.57 16.16
C ALA A 313 -24.85 -7.82 14.91
N LEU A 314 -24.23 -6.66 15.08
CA LEU A 314 -23.63 -5.89 13.98
C LEU A 314 -22.43 -6.61 13.35
N GLN A 315 -21.76 -7.49 14.09
CA GLN A 315 -20.68 -8.34 13.60
C GLN A 315 -21.18 -9.59 12.87
N GLY A 316 -22.48 -9.87 12.85
CA GLY A 316 -23.03 -11.11 12.30
C GLY A 316 -22.74 -12.35 13.17
N GLU A 317 -23.32 -13.50 12.80
CA GLU A 317 -23.02 -14.79 13.44
C GLU A 317 -21.63 -15.31 13.04
N ASP A 318 -20.98 -16.12 13.90
CA ASP A 318 -19.65 -16.72 13.66
C ASP A 318 -19.52 -17.50 12.32
N ASP A 319 -20.64 -17.82 11.67
CA ASP A 319 -20.70 -18.54 10.40
C ASP A 319 -20.03 -17.79 9.23
N TYR A 320 -19.99 -16.44 9.19
CA TYR A 320 -19.31 -15.74 8.09
C TYR A 320 -17.78 -15.91 8.15
N LYS A 321 -17.19 -15.94 9.35
CA LYS A 321 -15.75 -16.20 9.52
C LYS A 321 -15.42 -17.62 9.08
N VAL A 322 -16.30 -18.57 9.39
CA VAL A 322 -16.20 -19.94 8.91
C VAL A 322 -16.26 -20.01 7.38
N LEU A 323 -17.10 -19.20 6.73
CA LEU A 323 -17.17 -19.12 5.27
C LEU A 323 -15.91 -18.48 4.66
N ILE A 324 -15.35 -17.44 5.27
CA ILE A 324 -14.07 -16.83 4.85
C ILE A 324 -12.91 -17.82 5.01
N ASP A 325 -12.81 -18.51 6.14
CA ASP A 325 -11.78 -19.53 6.39
C ASP A 325 -11.89 -20.69 5.38
N LYS A 326 -13.11 -21.12 5.07
CA LYS A 326 -13.36 -22.11 4.00
C LYS A 326 -12.97 -21.56 2.63
N ALA A 327 -13.25 -20.30 2.33
CA ALA A 327 -12.90 -19.68 1.06
C ALA A 327 -11.38 -19.59 0.87
N GLN A 328 -10.65 -19.18 1.91
CA GLN A 328 -9.18 -19.17 1.92
C GLN A 328 -8.60 -20.58 1.78
N LYS A 329 -9.23 -21.58 2.41
CA LYS A 329 -8.81 -22.97 2.26
C LYS A 329 -9.07 -23.52 0.85
N ALA A 330 -10.20 -23.17 0.24
CA ALA A 330 -10.50 -23.50 -1.15
C ALA A 330 -9.49 -22.82 -2.11
N GLU A 331 -9.10 -21.57 -1.83
CA GLU A 331 -8.05 -20.89 -2.59
C GLU A 331 -6.69 -21.60 -2.49
N GLN A 332 -6.29 -22.04 -1.30
CA GLN A 332 -5.05 -22.81 -1.11
C GLN A 332 -5.04 -24.13 -1.89
N ASN A 333 -6.21 -24.66 -2.21
CA ASN A 333 -6.39 -25.85 -3.04
C ASN A 333 -6.58 -25.52 -4.53
N GLU A 334 -6.43 -24.26 -4.95
CA GLU A 334 -6.72 -23.75 -6.31
C GLU A 334 -8.18 -23.97 -6.77
N GLU A 335 -9.11 -24.12 -5.83
CA GLU A 335 -10.56 -24.28 -6.05
C GLU A 335 -11.26 -22.91 -6.08
N TYR A 336 -10.82 -22.03 -7.00
CA TYR A 336 -11.23 -20.62 -7.01
C TYR A 336 -12.74 -20.39 -7.18
N GLU A 337 -13.44 -21.23 -7.95
CA GLU A 337 -14.90 -21.15 -8.10
C GLU A 337 -15.62 -21.37 -6.76
N GLN A 338 -15.17 -22.35 -5.98
CA GLN A 338 -15.71 -22.65 -4.66
C GLN A 338 -15.34 -21.54 -3.66
N ALA A 339 -14.11 -21.02 -3.72
CA ALA A 339 -13.69 -19.89 -2.90
C ALA A 339 -14.56 -18.65 -3.14
N ILE A 340 -14.83 -18.31 -4.41
CA ILE A 340 -15.72 -17.20 -4.79
C ILE A 340 -17.16 -17.44 -4.32
N HIS A 341 -17.68 -18.66 -4.48
CA HIS A 341 -19.02 -19.00 -3.98
C HIS A 341 -19.14 -18.79 -2.46
N LEU A 342 -18.15 -19.25 -1.69
CA LEU A 342 -18.13 -19.10 -0.23
C LEU A 342 -18.03 -17.64 0.21
N LEU A 343 -17.26 -16.80 -0.51
CA LEU A 343 -17.22 -15.36 -0.27
C LEU A 343 -18.58 -14.71 -0.54
N ASN A 344 -19.23 -15.05 -1.66
CA ASN A 344 -20.58 -14.56 -1.97
C ASN A 344 -21.63 -15.04 -0.94
N GLU A 345 -21.44 -16.22 -0.35
CA GLU A 345 -22.31 -16.71 0.71
C GLU A 345 -22.10 -15.96 2.02
N SER A 346 -20.85 -15.57 2.32
CA SER A 346 -20.50 -14.76 3.50
C SER A 346 -21.10 -13.34 3.45
N GLU A 347 -21.34 -12.81 2.24
CA GLU A 347 -21.97 -11.50 2.00
C GLU A 347 -23.37 -11.37 2.61
N LYS A 348 -24.06 -12.50 2.81
CA LYS A 348 -25.39 -12.52 3.45
C LYS A 348 -25.33 -12.07 4.92
N TYR A 349 -24.18 -12.19 5.56
CA TYR A 349 -23.97 -11.95 6.99
C TYR A 349 -23.21 -10.65 7.25
N ILE A 350 -22.27 -10.28 6.37
CA ILE A 350 -21.57 -8.98 6.38
C ILE A 350 -21.49 -8.45 4.94
N PRO A 351 -22.02 -7.25 4.64
CA PRO A 351 -21.81 -6.59 3.35
C PRO A 351 -20.31 -6.38 3.14
N LEU A 352 -19.74 -6.85 2.01
CA LEU A 352 -18.28 -6.91 1.82
C LEU A 352 -17.59 -5.65 2.33
N SER A 353 -16.79 -5.80 3.38
CA SER A 353 -15.74 -4.84 3.67
C SER A 353 -14.86 -4.71 2.41
N SER A 354 -14.20 -3.56 2.26
CA SER A 354 -13.21 -3.33 1.19
C SER A 354 -12.30 -4.52 0.95
N ASP A 355 -11.86 -5.14 2.05
CA ASP A 355 -10.90 -6.25 2.07
C ASP A 355 -11.48 -7.53 1.47
N LEU A 356 -12.78 -7.80 1.63
CA LEU A 356 -13.45 -8.97 1.05
C LEU A 356 -13.74 -8.76 -0.44
N LEU A 357 -14.04 -7.53 -0.85
CA LEU A 357 -14.17 -7.15 -2.26
C LEU A 357 -12.85 -7.35 -3.00
N GLU A 358 -11.75 -6.90 -2.38
CA GLU A 358 -10.41 -7.08 -2.91
C GLU A 358 -10.04 -8.57 -3.01
N LEU A 359 -10.34 -9.35 -1.96
CA LEU A 359 -10.10 -10.80 -1.96
C LEU A 359 -10.91 -11.54 -3.03
N ARG A 360 -12.20 -11.21 -3.20
CA ARG A 360 -13.05 -11.80 -4.25
C ARG A 360 -12.52 -11.45 -5.64
N TYR A 361 -12.11 -10.19 -5.84
CA TYR A 361 -11.52 -9.74 -7.10
C TYR A 361 -10.21 -10.47 -7.41
N GLU A 362 -9.35 -10.66 -6.39
CA GLU A 362 -8.13 -11.46 -6.52
C GLU A 362 -8.46 -12.89 -6.98
N TYR A 363 -9.43 -13.55 -6.36
CA TYR A 363 -9.79 -14.93 -6.71
C TYR A 363 -10.42 -15.02 -8.11
N GLN A 364 -11.19 -14.03 -8.53
CA GLN A 364 -11.71 -13.95 -9.91
C GLN A 364 -10.57 -13.81 -10.93
N ASN A 365 -9.55 -13.01 -10.64
CA ASN A 365 -8.38 -12.89 -11.50
C ASN A 365 -7.59 -14.20 -11.58
N LYS A 366 -7.40 -14.89 -10.45
CA LYS A 366 -6.75 -16.21 -10.39
C LYS A 366 -7.53 -17.27 -11.17
N LEU A 367 -8.86 -17.30 -11.04
CA LEU A 367 -9.72 -18.20 -11.83
C LEU A 367 -9.56 -17.95 -13.34
N LYS A 368 -9.58 -16.68 -13.74
CA LYS A 368 -9.40 -16.29 -15.15
C LYS A 368 -8.01 -16.69 -15.67
N GLN A 369 -6.98 -16.54 -14.85
CA GLN A 369 -5.64 -16.99 -15.20
C GLN A 369 -5.59 -18.52 -15.39
N GLN A 370 -6.18 -19.28 -14.46
CA GLN A 370 -6.23 -20.75 -14.53
C GLN A 370 -6.99 -21.23 -15.79
N GLN A 371 -8.08 -20.55 -16.17
CA GLN A 371 -8.81 -20.83 -17.40
C GLN A 371 -7.95 -20.56 -18.65
N ASN A 372 -7.28 -19.40 -18.70
CA ASN A 372 -6.36 -19.07 -19.80
C ASN A 372 -5.21 -20.09 -19.92
N GLU A 373 -4.64 -20.54 -18.80
CA GLU A 373 -3.57 -21.55 -18.80
C GLU A 373 -4.05 -22.89 -19.34
N ARG A 374 -5.27 -23.32 -18.99
CA ARG A 374 -5.89 -24.54 -19.55
C ARG A 374 -6.13 -24.42 -21.06
N GLU A 375 -6.68 -23.31 -21.52
CA GLU A 375 -6.88 -23.05 -22.95
C GLU A 375 -5.57 -23.00 -23.73
N ASN A 376 -4.55 -22.34 -23.18
CA ASN A 376 -3.23 -22.26 -23.79
C ASN A 376 -2.59 -23.65 -23.91
N LYS A 377 -2.72 -24.49 -22.89
CA LYS A 377 -2.22 -25.87 -22.93
C LYS A 377 -2.92 -26.72 -23.99
N GLN A 378 -4.25 -26.59 -24.14
CA GLN A 378 -4.98 -27.28 -25.20
C GLN A 378 -4.54 -26.84 -26.60
N LYS A 379 -4.37 -25.54 -26.81
CA LYS A 379 -3.86 -24.98 -28.07
C LYS A 379 -2.42 -25.43 -28.36
N GLU A 380 -1.59 -25.56 -27.33
CA GLU A 380 -0.23 -26.10 -27.47
C GLU A 380 -0.26 -27.57 -27.90
N GLU A 381 -1.10 -28.40 -27.27
CA GLU A 381 -1.30 -29.81 -27.66
C GLU A 381 -1.83 -29.94 -29.10
N GLU A 382 -2.74 -29.07 -29.51
CA GLU A 382 -3.25 -28.99 -30.89
C GLU A 382 -2.14 -28.61 -31.89
N ALA A 383 -1.35 -27.58 -31.57
CA ALA A 383 -0.23 -27.16 -32.41
C ALA A 383 0.84 -28.26 -32.54
N LEU A 384 1.17 -28.96 -31.45
CA LEU A 384 2.11 -30.09 -31.48
C LEU A 384 1.61 -31.23 -32.36
N LYS A 385 0.30 -31.49 -32.37
CA LYS A 385 -0.31 -32.48 -33.26
C LYS A 385 -0.19 -32.06 -34.73
N LEU A 386 -0.47 -30.79 -35.05
CA LEU A 386 -0.32 -30.27 -36.42
C LEU A 386 1.14 -30.32 -36.91
N ILE A 387 2.11 -30.04 -36.03
CA ILE A 387 3.55 -30.20 -36.33
C ILE A 387 3.86 -31.65 -36.69
N HIS A 388 3.36 -32.60 -35.91
CA HIS A 388 3.54 -34.03 -36.17
C HIS A 388 2.93 -34.44 -37.51
N ASP A 389 1.77 -33.90 -37.85
CA ASP A 389 1.05 -34.21 -39.09
C ASP A 389 1.61 -33.46 -40.32
N GLY A 390 2.62 -32.60 -40.13
CA GLY A 390 3.30 -31.85 -41.20
C GLY A 390 2.57 -30.58 -41.65
N ASP A 391 1.53 -30.15 -40.94
CA ASP A 391 0.79 -28.92 -41.19
C ASP A 391 1.41 -27.74 -40.40
N PHE A 392 2.58 -27.33 -40.86
CA PHE A 392 3.40 -26.33 -40.16
C PHE A 392 2.80 -24.91 -40.19
N GLU A 393 1.97 -24.58 -41.19
CA GLU A 393 1.39 -23.23 -41.35
C GLU A 393 0.29 -23.00 -40.32
N ASN A 394 -0.65 -23.94 -40.18
CA ASN A 394 -1.68 -23.88 -39.16
C ASN A 394 -1.09 -24.01 -37.75
N ALA A 395 -0.10 -24.91 -37.56
CA ALA A 395 0.62 -24.99 -36.30
C ALA A 395 1.28 -23.66 -35.90
N LEU A 396 1.94 -22.98 -36.85
CA LEU A 396 2.60 -21.69 -36.59
C LEU A 396 1.57 -20.62 -36.19
N SER A 397 0.41 -20.57 -36.85
CA SER A 397 -0.66 -19.62 -36.51
C SER A 397 -1.20 -19.79 -35.08
N ILE A 398 -1.32 -21.03 -34.59
CA ILE A 398 -1.76 -21.31 -33.23
C ILE A 398 -0.66 -20.92 -32.22
N LEU A 399 0.59 -21.27 -32.51
CA LEU A 399 1.74 -20.95 -31.66
C LEU A 399 1.97 -19.44 -31.52
N GLU A 400 1.68 -18.64 -32.55
CA GLU A 400 1.79 -17.17 -32.52
C GLU A 400 0.76 -16.51 -31.58
N LEU A 401 -0.34 -17.20 -31.24
CA LEU A 401 -1.36 -16.73 -30.31
C LEU A 401 -1.07 -17.11 -28.85
N LEU A 402 -0.08 -17.98 -28.61
CA LEU A 402 0.29 -18.47 -27.28
C LEU A 402 1.28 -17.54 -26.56
N PRO A 403 1.30 -17.53 -25.21
CA PRO A 403 2.28 -16.77 -24.44
C PRO A 403 3.71 -17.15 -24.79
N PHE A 404 4.55 -16.14 -25.05
CA PHE A 404 5.92 -16.35 -25.52
C PHE A 404 6.79 -17.02 -24.44
N ASN A 405 7.27 -18.23 -24.72
CA ASN A 405 8.25 -18.93 -23.89
C ASN A 405 9.28 -19.70 -24.75
N ALA A 406 10.34 -20.19 -24.12
CA ALA A 406 11.45 -20.85 -24.84
C ALA A 406 11.02 -22.11 -25.60
N HIS A 407 10.05 -22.86 -25.07
CA HIS A 407 9.52 -24.06 -25.72
C HIS A 407 8.72 -23.70 -26.98
N ILE A 408 7.76 -22.78 -26.86
CA ILE A 408 6.96 -22.28 -27.99
C ILE A 408 7.86 -21.73 -29.09
N ARG A 409 8.89 -20.94 -28.75
CA ARG A 409 9.87 -20.44 -29.73
C ARG A 409 10.56 -21.56 -30.49
N GLN A 410 10.97 -22.62 -29.79
CA GLN A 410 11.61 -23.78 -30.42
C GLN A 410 10.67 -24.48 -31.39
N GLN A 411 9.38 -24.64 -31.05
CA GLN A 411 8.41 -25.25 -31.94
C GLN A 411 8.10 -24.35 -33.15
N MET A 412 7.98 -23.04 -32.96
CA MET A 412 7.81 -22.08 -34.06
C MET A 412 8.97 -22.14 -35.06
N GLU A 413 10.20 -22.28 -34.57
CA GLU A 413 11.38 -22.42 -35.43
C GLU A 413 11.33 -23.72 -36.24
N LYS A 414 10.91 -24.83 -35.63
CA LYS A 414 10.68 -26.09 -36.37
C LYS A 414 9.61 -25.93 -37.45
N CYS A 415 8.51 -25.24 -37.17
CA CYS A 415 7.48 -24.96 -38.18
C CYS A 415 8.06 -24.17 -39.35
N ARG A 416 8.81 -23.10 -39.07
CA ARG A 416 9.44 -22.26 -40.12
C ARG A 416 10.40 -23.07 -40.98
N GLN A 417 11.23 -23.91 -40.38
CA GLN A 417 12.12 -24.82 -41.11
C GLN A 417 11.34 -25.81 -41.97
N GLY A 418 10.27 -26.41 -41.43
CA GLY A 418 9.38 -27.31 -42.17
C GLY A 418 8.72 -26.65 -43.39
N ILE A 419 8.22 -25.42 -43.23
CA ILE A 419 7.66 -24.61 -44.34
C ILE A 419 8.71 -24.35 -45.42
N SER A 420 9.92 -23.92 -45.01
CA SER A 420 11.04 -23.69 -45.94
C SER A 420 11.42 -24.96 -46.71
N LEU A 421 11.53 -26.09 -46.03
CA LEU A 421 11.84 -27.40 -46.64
C LEU A 421 10.77 -27.85 -47.64
N ARG A 422 9.48 -27.68 -47.30
CA ARG A 422 8.37 -27.97 -48.21
C ARG A 422 8.43 -27.08 -49.44
N LYS A 423 8.64 -25.77 -49.26
CA LYS A 423 8.73 -24.82 -50.37
C LYS A 423 9.90 -25.12 -51.31
N LYS A 424 11.06 -25.49 -50.75
CA LYS A 424 12.21 -25.97 -51.52
C LYS A 424 11.83 -27.18 -52.38
N THR A 425 11.14 -28.16 -51.80
CA THR A 425 10.71 -29.39 -52.51
C THR A 425 9.75 -29.07 -53.66
N GLU A 426 8.79 -28.16 -53.45
CA GLU A 426 7.88 -27.70 -54.50
C GLU A 426 8.61 -26.99 -55.64
N LEU A 427 9.56 -26.10 -55.34
CA LEU A 427 10.37 -25.40 -56.35
C LEU A 427 11.23 -26.37 -57.17
N ILE A 428 11.79 -27.40 -56.54
CA ILE A 428 12.54 -28.46 -57.24
C ILE A 428 11.61 -29.22 -58.18
N ALA A 429 10.43 -29.65 -57.72
CA ALA A 429 9.46 -30.37 -58.55
C ALA A 429 8.96 -29.52 -59.74
N GLU A 430 8.72 -28.22 -59.51
CA GLU A 430 8.41 -27.26 -60.58
C GLU A 430 9.55 -27.15 -61.60
N ALA A 431 10.79 -27.06 -61.13
CA ALA A 431 11.97 -26.99 -61.98
C ALA A 431 12.11 -28.26 -62.84
N GLU A 432 11.95 -29.45 -62.25
CA GLU A 432 11.98 -30.73 -62.97
C GLU A 432 10.90 -30.82 -64.05
N ASN A 433 9.68 -30.33 -63.77
CA ASN A 433 8.60 -30.26 -64.75
C ASN A 433 8.94 -29.30 -65.91
N LEU A 434 9.51 -28.13 -65.61
CA LEU A 434 9.96 -27.15 -66.61
C LEU A 434 11.08 -27.72 -67.50
N ILE A 435 11.99 -28.51 -66.93
CA ILE A 435 13.01 -29.26 -67.70
C ILE A 435 12.33 -30.22 -68.69
N GLY A 436 11.34 -30.99 -68.24
CA GLY A 436 10.55 -31.88 -69.11
C GLY A 436 9.86 -31.15 -70.27
N LYS A 437 9.51 -29.87 -70.08
CA LYS A 437 8.94 -28.98 -71.10
C LYS A 437 9.98 -28.22 -71.93
N LYS A 438 11.28 -28.48 -71.73
CA LYS A 438 12.42 -27.79 -72.36
C LYS A 438 12.48 -26.28 -72.08
N GLN A 439 11.93 -25.82 -70.96
CA GLN A 439 11.98 -24.41 -70.52
C GLN A 439 13.13 -24.19 -69.53
N TYR A 440 14.37 -24.34 -70.03
CA TYR A 440 15.57 -24.42 -69.19
C TYR A 440 15.89 -23.12 -68.41
N GLU A 441 15.61 -21.94 -68.96
CA GLU A 441 15.81 -20.66 -68.26
C GLU A 441 14.88 -20.53 -67.04
N ASN A 442 13.60 -20.90 -67.21
CA ASN A 442 12.62 -20.88 -66.12
C ASN A 442 12.96 -21.94 -65.06
N ALA A 443 13.41 -23.13 -65.47
CA ALA A 443 13.87 -24.17 -64.55
C ALA A 443 15.10 -23.71 -63.75
N LEU A 444 16.05 -23.03 -64.39
CA LEU A 444 17.22 -22.45 -63.72
C LEU A 444 16.80 -21.42 -62.67
N SER A 445 15.86 -20.53 -62.98
CA SER A 445 15.29 -19.58 -62.01
C SER A 445 14.70 -20.30 -60.79
N LYS A 446 13.97 -21.41 -60.98
CA LYS A 446 13.36 -22.16 -59.88
C LYS A 446 14.37 -22.88 -59.00
N TYR A 447 15.42 -23.46 -59.58
CA TYR A 447 16.54 -24.01 -58.78
C TYR A 447 17.32 -22.92 -58.04
N GLN A 448 17.50 -21.73 -58.62
CA GLN A 448 18.12 -20.59 -57.93
C GLN A 448 17.25 -20.10 -56.75
N GLU A 449 15.93 -20.02 -56.91
CA GLU A 449 15.00 -19.75 -55.81
C GLU A 449 15.12 -20.82 -54.71
N ALA A 450 15.21 -22.11 -55.06
CA ALA A 450 15.39 -23.20 -54.10
C ALA A 450 16.76 -23.13 -53.38
N LYS A 451 17.83 -22.70 -54.07
CA LYS A 451 19.18 -22.50 -53.51
C LYS A 451 19.23 -21.38 -52.47
N VAL A 452 18.40 -20.34 -52.63
CA VAL A 452 18.28 -19.27 -51.62
C VAL A 452 17.71 -19.83 -50.31
N ILE A 453 16.81 -20.80 -50.39
CA ILE A 453 16.18 -21.43 -49.21
C ILE A 453 17.17 -22.38 -48.51
N ASP A 454 17.95 -23.15 -49.26
CA ASP A 454 18.98 -24.04 -48.72
C ASP A 454 20.26 -23.98 -49.55
N GLN A 455 21.22 -23.21 -49.05
CA GLN A 455 22.51 -22.98 -49.71
C GLN A 455 23.46 -24.17 -49.60
N SER A 456 23.14 -25.17 -48.79
CA SER A 456 24.03 -26.31 -48.50
C SER A 456 23.73 -27.55 -49.35
N ASP A 457 22.62 -27.55 -50.09
CA ASP A 457 22.22 -28.69 -50.90
C ASP A 457 23.01 -28.77 -52.21
N VAL A 458 24.04 -29.62 -52.18
CA VAL A 458 24.94 -29.89 -53.30
C VAL A 458 24.21 -30.44 -54.52
N ALA A 459 23.03 -31.06 -54.37
CA ALA A 459 22.25 -31.54 -55.51
C ALA A 459 21.68 -30.38 -56.33
N ILE A 460 21.25 -29.30 -55.66
CA ILE A 460 20.76 -28.08 -56.34
C ILE A 460 21.90 -27.43 -57.13
N ASP A 461 23.11 -27.37 -56.56
CA ASP A 461 24.29 -26.82 -57.24
C ASP A 461 24.62 -27.58 -58.53
N ARG A 462 24.60 -28.91 -58.48
CA ARG A 462 24.81 -29.74 -59.67
C ARG A 462 23.76 -29.50 -60.73
N SER A 463 22.48 -29.44 -60.35
CA SER A 463 21.38 -29.17 -61.29
C SER A 463 21.50 -27.77 -61.92
N ILE A 464 21.93 -26.76 -61.16
CA ILE A 464 22.19 -25.40 -61.68
C ILE A 464 23.34 -25.43 -62.70
N GLU A 465 24.46 -26.07 -62.37
CA GLU A 465 25.61 -26.18 -63.27
C GLU A 465 25.26 -26.92 -64.57
N GLU A 466 24.50 -28.02 -64.47
CA GLU A 466 24.03 -28.77 -65.63
C GLU A 466 23.12 -27.92 -66.53
N LEU A 467 22.16 -27.19 -65.94
CA LEU A 467 21.28 -26.30 -66.69
C LEU A 467 22.02 -25.14 -67.35
N GLN A 468 22.99 -24.54 -66.65
CA GLN A 468 23.85 -23.50 -67.22
C GLN A 468 24.65 -24.01 -68.41
N LYS A 469 25.18 -25.22 -68.32
CA LYS A 469 25.88 -25.88 -69.43
C LYS A 469 24.95 -26.12 -70.62
N ILE A 470 23.73 -26.63 -70.37
CA ILE A 470 22.72 -26.83 -71.42
C ILE A 470 22.36 -25.49 -72.11
N LEU A 471 22.13 -24.43 -71.33
CA LEU A 471 21.82 -23.10 -71.88
C LEU A 471 23.00 -22.52 -72.68
N GLN A 472 24.24 -22.71 -72.20
CA GLN A 472 25.43 -22.30 -72.92
C GLN A 472 25.59 -23.08 -74.24
N ASP A 473 25.30 -24.38 -74.26
CA ASP A 473 25.34 -25.19 -75.47
C ASP A 473 24.23 -24.80 -76.46
N ILE A 474 23.03 -24.43 -75.97
CA ILE A 474 21.95 -23.87 -76.80
C ILE A 474 22.38 -22.53 -77.41
N GLU A 475 22.98 -21.64 -76.63
CA GLU A 475 23.46 -20.33 -77.11
C GLU A 475 24.60 -20.48 -78.11
N LYS A 476 25.56 -21.38 -77.84
CA LYS A 476 26.65 -21.72 -78.76
C LYS A 476 26.11 -22.28 -80.07
N ASN A 477 25.14 -23.19 -80.03
CA ASN A 477 24.49 -23.71 -81.24
C ASN A 477 23.72 -22.62 -81.99
N LYS A 478 23.10 -21.67 -81.29
CA LYS A 478 22.45 -20.51 -81.92
C LYS A 478 23.48 -19.64 -82.65
N LYS A 479 24.59 -19.28 -81.99
CA LYS A 479 25.70 -18.51 -82.57
C LYS A 479 26.36 -19.25 -83.72
N TYR A 480 26.57 -20.56 -83.60
CA TYR A 480 27.04 -21.42 -84.68
C TYR A 480 26.15 -21.28 -85.91
N ASN A 481 24.83 -21.43 -85.75
CA ASN A 481 23.89 -21.32 -86.87
C ASN A 481 23.85 -19.90 -87.47
N GLU A 482 23.94 -18.85 -86.64
CA GLU A 482 24.01 -17.46 -87.10
C GLU A 482 25.29 -17.20 -87.92
N PHE A 483 26.46 -17.60 -87.42
CA PHE A 483 27.72 -17.45 -88.12
C PHE A 483 27.80 -18.33 -89.38
N ILE A 484 27.21 -19.52 -89.36
CA ILE A 484 27.02 -20.36 -90.55
C ILE A 484 26.19 -19.62 -91.61
N ALA A 485 25.08 -18.99 -91.23
CA ALA A 485 24.24 -18.23 -92.16
C ALA A 485 24.95 -16.98 -92.71
N ILE A 486 25.70 -16.26 -91.86
CA ILE A 486 26.54 -15.12 -92.29
C ILE A 486 27.62 -15.59 -93.26
N GLY A 487 28.30 -16.70 -92.95
CA GLY A 487 29.34 -17.27 -93.79
C GLY A 487 28.81 -17.77 -95.12
N ASP A 488 27.66 -18.44 -95.13
CA ASP A 488 26.99 -18.91 -96.37
C ASP A 488 26.65 -17.73 -97.27
N LYS A 489 26.05 -16.68 -96.69
CA LYS A 489 25.70 -15.47 -97.43
C LYS A 489 26.93 -14.74 -97.99
N ALA A 490 27.97 -14.52 -97.16
CA ALA A 490 29.20 -13.88 -97.60
C ALA A 490 29.94 -14.69 -98.68
N PHE A 491 29.82 -16.02 -98.63
CA PHE A 491 30.38 -16.90 -99.66
C PHE A 491 29.62 -16.77 -100.99
N GLU A 492 28.28 -16.71 -100.95
CA GLU A 492 27.44 -16.43 -102.13
C GLU A 492 27.74 -15.06 -102.75
N ASP A 493 28.03 -14.06 -101.91
CA ASP A 493 28.39 -12.70 -102.33
C ASP A 493 29.86 -12.57 -102.84
N ASN A 494 30.61 -13.67 -102.90
CA ASN A 494 32.05 -13.75 -103.25
C ASN A 494 32.99 -12.98 -102.30
N GLU A 495 32.55 -12.66 -101.08
CA GLU A 495 33.36 -12.04 -100.04
C GLU A 495 34.11 -13.11 -99.21
N PHE A 496 35.01 -13.85 -99.86
CA PHE A 496 35.60 -15.08 -99.28
C PHE A 496 36.41 -14.86 -97.99
N GLU A 497 37.00 -13.69 -97.77
CA GLU A 497 37.67 -13.33 -96.51
C GLU A 497 36.68 -13.24 -95.34
N LYS A 498 35.54 -12.55 -95.54
CA LYS A 498 34.48 -12.44 -94.53
C LYS A 498 33.77 -13.77 -94.30
N ALA A 499 33.56 -14.56 -95.35
CA ALA A 499 33.01 -15.91 -95.24
C ALA A 499 33.93 -16.82 -94.42
N LEU A 500 35.25 -16.78 -94.68
CA LEU A 500 36.24 -17.53 -93.93
C LEU A 500 36.29 -17.13 -92.45
N GLU A 501 36.20 -15.82 -92.14
CA GLU A 501 36.15 -15.32 -90.77
C GLU A 501 34.88 -15.77 -90.04
N ALA A 502 33.71 -15.66 -90.68
CA ALA A 502 32.44 -16.13 -90.13
C ALA A 502 32.44 -17.65 -89.88
N TYR A 503 32.98 -18.46 -90.81
CA TYR A 503 33.07 -19.91 -90.60
C TYR A 503 34.08 -20.31 -89.51
N LYS A 504 35.17 -19.56 -89.33
CA LYS A 504 36.07 -19.76 -88.19
C LYS A 504 35.36 -19.45 -86.87
N LEU A 505 34.61 -18.35 -86.80
CA LEU A 505 33.81 -18.01 -85.62
C LEU A 505 32.70 -19.04 -85.35
N ALA A 506 32.04 -19.57 -86.38
CA ALA A 506 31.13 -20.70 -86.24
C ALA A 506 31.86 -21.94 -85.70
N LYS A 507 33.05 -22.28 -86.23
CA LYS A 507 33.84 -23.43 -85.76
C LYS A 507 34.23 -23.32 -84.29
N ASP A 508 34.50 -22.11 -83.80
CA ASP A 508 34.78 -21.88 -82.38
C ASP A 508 33.54 -22.08 -81.47
N ASN A 509 32.33 -22.09 -82.04
CA ASN A 509 31.07 -22.26 -81.33
C ASN A 509 30.43 -23.66 -81.53
N VAL A 510 31.07 -24.57 -82.26
CA VAL A 510 30.57 -25.96 -82.43
C VAL A 510 31.17 -26.87 -81.36
N THR A 511 30.33 -27.65 -80.67
CA THR A 511 30.77 -28.53 -79.57
C THR A 511 31.37 -29.86 -80.02
N LEU A 512 31.11 -30.29 -81.27
CA LEU A 512 31.72 -31.45 -81.90
C LEU A 512 32.26 -31.07 -83.28
N SER A 513 33.41 -31.62 -83.68
CA SER A 513 34.04 -31.35 -84.98
C SER A 513 33.07 -31.64 -86.12
N SER A 514 32.48 -30.60 -86.70
CA SER A 514 31.60 -30.70 -87.85
C SER A 514 32.47 -30.82 -89.10
N LEU A 515 32.57 -32.02 -89.68
CA LEU A 515 33.28 -32.24 -90.96
C LEU A 515 32.78 -31.28 -92.06
N THR A 516 31.54 -30.82 -91.92
CA THR A 516 30.88 -29.88 -92.82
C THR A 516 31.48 -28.46 -92.72
N ILE A 517 31.83 -27.98 -91.53
CA ILE A 517 32.39 -26.63 -91.37
C ILE A 517 33.86 -26.57 -91.82
N ASP A 518 34.61 -27.65 -91.58
CA ASP A 518 36.00 -27.75 -92.03
C ASP A 518 36.10 -27.70 -93.55
N LYS A 519 35.18 -28.38 -94.25
CA LYS A 519 35.07 -28.30 -95.71
C LYS A 519 34.72 -26.89 -96.21
N ARG A 520 33.82 -26.19 -95.52
CA ARG A 520 33.46 -24.80 -95.88
C ARG A 520 34.65 -23.84 -95.72
N ILE A 521 35.42 -23.99 -94.64
CA ILE A 521 36.67 -23.25 -94.41
C ILE A 521 37.70 -23.56 -95.50
N GLU A 522 37.91 -24.84 -95.80
CA GLU A 522 38.85 -25.29 -96.85
C GLU A 522 38.47 -24.72 -98.22
N THR A 523 37.19 -24.73 -98.55
CA THR A 523 36.67 -24.19 -99.82
C THR A 523 36.93 -22.68 -99.95
N CYS A 524 36.77 -21.91 -98.86
CA CYS A 524 37.10 -20.48 -98.85
C CYS A 524 38.60 -20.23 -99.03
N VAL A 525 39.45 -21.04 -98.39
CA VAL A 525 40.91 -20.93 -98.52
C VAL A 525 41.34 -21.19 -99.96
N ILE A 526 40.76 -22.20 -100.62
CA ILE A 526 41.03 -22.51 -102.04
C ILE A 526 40.62 -21.32 -102.93
N ALA A 527 39.41 -20.79 -102.75
CA ALA A 527 38.92 -19.64 -103.52
C ALA A 527 39.80 -18.38 -103.35
N LEU A 528 40.36 -18.16 -102.15
CA LEU A 528 41.30 -17.06 -101.90
C LEU A 528 42.67 -17.28 -102.56
N SER A 529 43.19 -18.52 -102.57
CA SER A 529 44.43 -18.83 -103.30
C SER A 529 44.32 -18.67 -104.82
N GLU A 530 43.16 -18.96 -105.41
CA GLU A 530 42.90 -18.71 -106.84
C GLU A 530 42.80 -17.20 -107.16
N ARG A 531 42.34 -16.39 -106.20
CA ARG A 531 42.32 -14.92 -106.30
C ARG A 531 43.74 -14.34 -106.29
N ASP A 532 44.60 -14.81 -105.40
CA ASP A 532 46.00 -14.38 -105.31
C ASP A 532 46.82 -14.69 -106.59
N GLU A 533 46.51 -15.80 -107.27
CA GLU A 533 47.13 -16.11 -108.57
C GLU A 533 46.61 -15.22 -109.71
N ARG A 534 45.33 -14.81 -109.68
CA ARG A 534 44.77 -13.80 -110.60
C ARG A 534 45.32 -12.40 -110.36
N GLU A 535 45.61 -12.01 -109.11
CA GLU A 535 46.25 -10.73 -108.78
C GLU A 535 47.71 -10.68 -109.24
N LYS A 536 48.48 -11.77 -109.09
CA LYS A 536 49.85 -11.87 -109.63
C LYS A 536 49.91 -11.77 -111.17
N ALA A 537 48.86 -12.22 -111.87
CA ALA A 537 48.73 -12.05 -113.32
C ALA A 537 48.37 -10.59 -113.72
N LYS A 538 47.68 -9.84 -112.85
CA LYS A 538 47.43 -8.40 -113.01
C LYS A 538 48.71 -7.57 -112.83
N ASP A 539 49.55 -7.91 -111.85
CA ASP A 539 50.80 -7.19 -111.55
C ASP A 539 51.85 -7.28 -112.68
N ALA A 540 51.83 -8.37 -113.45
CA ALA A 540 52.65 -8.53 -114.65
C ALA A 540 52.21 -7.61 -115.80
N VAL A 541 50.93 -7.22 -115.86
CA VAL A 541 50.38 -6.29 -116.86
C VAL A 541 50.52 -4.84 -116.39
N ALA A 542 50.37 -4.57 -115.09
CA ALA A 542 50.49 -3.23 -114.51
C ALA A 542 51.92 -2.65 -114.60
N ASN A 543 52.96 -3.48 -114.51
CA ASN A 543 54.36 -3.03 -114.64
C ASN A 543 54.76 -2.66 -116.09
N ALA A 544 54.03 -3.14 -117.10
CA ALA A 544 54.30 -2.85 -118.51
C ALA A 544 53.55 -1.59 -119.03
N LEU A 545 52.51 -1.15 -118.32
CA LEU A 545 51.68 0.00 -118.68
C LEU A 545 52.17 1.32 -118.08
N ALA A 546 53.48 1.52 -118.25
CA ALA A 546 54.11 2.81 -118.45
C ALA A 546 54.05 3.79 -117.26
N LYS A 547 55.19 4.27 -116.79
CA LYS A 547 55.97 5.23 -117.61
C LYS A 547 55.07 6.30 -118.24
N VAL A 548 54.12 6.87 -117.51
CA VAL A 548 53.64 8.22 -117.74
C VAL A 548 53.51 8.91 -116.39
N LYS A 549 54.59 9.62 -116.06
CA LYS A 549 54.66 10.68 -115.06
C LYS A 549 53.87 11.88 -115.58
N ASP A 550 53.45 12.70 -114.62
CA ASP A 550 53.04 14.11 -114.74
C ASP A 550 51.57 14.32 -115.15
N LYS A 551 50.69 14.58 -114.17
CA LYS A 551 50.39 15.90 -113.52
C LYS A 551 49.31 16.66 -114.32
N PRO A 552 48.58 17.59 -113.69
CA PRO A 552 47.74 17.52 -112.49
C PRO A 552 46.39 18.23 -112.79
N LEU A 553 45.68 18.70 -111.75
CA LEU A 553 44.48 19.57 -111.77
C LEU A 553 43.16 18.80 -111.91
N LEU A 554 42.37 18.75 -110.83
CA LEU A 554 41.37 19.78 -110.50
C LEU A 554 40.41 19.97 -111.68
N GLU A 555 39.27 19.29 -111.61
CA GLU A 555 37.92 19.78 -111.93
C GLU A 555 37.00 18.60 -112.25
N ILE A 556 36.65 17.87 -111.18
CA ILE A 556 35.33 17.25 -110.97
C ILE A 556 35.16 17.40 -109.45
N ALA A 557 34.86 18.58 -108.90
CA ALA A 557 33.64 19.35 -109.19
C ALA A 557 32.46 18.38 -109.34
N GLU A 558 32.17 17.72 -108.22
CA GLU A 558 30.86 17.25 -107.76
C GLU A 558 31.15 16.32 -106.56
N GLN A 559 31.08 16.71 -105.29
CA GLN A 559 30.31 17.79 -104.67
C GLN A 559 28.98 18.02 -105.37
N GLU A 560 28.19 16.96 -105.50
CA GLU A 560 26.80 17.06 -105.12
C GLU A 560 26.21 15.68 -104.97
N LEU A 561 25.38 15.58 -103.94
CA LEU A 561 24.36 14.57 -103.85
C LEU A 561 24.88 13.14 -103.93
N ALA A 562 25.25 12.65 -102.76
CA ALA A 562 24.16 12.17 -101.93
C ALA A 562 24.81 11.46 -100.76
N THR A 563 24.50 11.84 -99.52
CA THR A 563 23.34 11.18 -98.90
C THR A 563 23.31 9.70 -99.23
N GLU A 564 24.33 8.97 -98.80
CA GLU A 564 24.11 7.63 -98.32
C GLU A 564 25.00 7.49 -97.09
N ILE A 565 24.47 7.71 -95.89
CA ILE A 565 23.59 6.72 -95.30
C ILE A 565 24.35 5.38 -95.21
N GLU A 566 25.59 5.44 -94.70
CA GLU A 566 26.14 4.39 -93.84
C GLU A 566 26.90 5.02 -92.66
N HIS A 567 26.15 5.66 -91.78
CA HIS A 567 26.28 5.21 -90.41
C HIS A 567 24.89 5.02 -89.83
N ASN A 568 24.35 3.85 -90.16
CA ASN A 568 23.55 3.05 -89.26
C ASN A 568 22.40 3.83 -88.63
N ILE A 569 21.26 3.86 -89.30
CA ILE A 569 20.25 2.81 -89.04
C ILE A 569 20.26 2.47 -87.55
N GLY A 570 19.53 3.28 -86.81
CA GLY A 570 18.18 2.85 -86.51
C GLY A 570 18.11 1.71 -85.52
N LYS A 571 17.46 2.05 -84.41
CA LYS A 571 16.69 1.14 -83.55
C LYS A 571 17.62 0.26 -82.71
N LEU A 572 17.62 0.35 -81.40
CA LEU A 572 16.48 0.44 -80.49
C LEU A 572 16.98 1.17 -79.22
N LYS A 573 16.28 2.20 -78.71
CA LYS A 573 15.20 2.04 -77.72
C LYS A 573 15.58 0.92 -76.74
N LEU A 574 15.78 1.14 -75.45
CA LEU A 574 14.89 1.79 -74.49
C LEU A 574 15.61 1.48 -73.16
N ILE A 575 15.78 2.42 -72.23
CA ILE A 575 14.93 2.58 -71.03
C ILE A 575 15.44 3.87 -70.35
N GLU A 576 14.61 4.93 -70.38
CA GLU A 576 13.98 5.56 -69.19
C GLU A 576 15.00 6.24 -68.28
N ASP A 577 15.15 7.56 -68.19
CA ASP A 577 14.21 8.69 -68.24
C ASP A 577 13.15 8.71 -67.11
N PHE A 578 13.34 9.73 -66.26
CA PHE A 578 12.39 10.38 -65.35
C PHE A 578 11.85 9.61 -64.13
N ARG A 579 12.15 10.15 -62.94
CA ARG A 579 11.24 11.11 -62.28
C ARG A 579 11.78 11.72 -60.96
N VAL A 580 11.76 13.07 -60.93
CA VAL A 580 11.04 13.95 -59.95
C VAL A 580 11.86 15.01 -59.17
N LYS A 581 11.64 16.28 -59.62
CA LYS A 581 11.28 17.53 -58.89
C LYS A 581 12.27 18.20 -57.93
N TYR A 582 12.29 19.52 -57.67
CA TYR A 582 11.81 20.79 -58.27
C TYR A 582 12.13 21.91 -57.22
N ALA A 583 12.21 23.18 -57.67
CA ALA A 583 12.05 24.44 -56.91
C ALA A 583 13.27 25.00 -56.11
N LEU A 584 13.58 26.30 -56.05
CA LEU A 584 13.20 27.57 -56.74
C LEU A 584 13.99 28.73 -56.05
N SER A 585 14.30 29.80 -56.82
CA SER A 585 14.27 31.23 -56.42
C SER A 585 15.36 31.81 -55.47
N ASP A 586 15.75 33.09 -55.49
CA ASP A 586 15.93 34.17 -56.49
C ASP A 586 16.49 35.40 -55.72
N ALA A 587 17.25 36.25 -56.41
CA ALA A 587 17.49 37.69 -56.12
C ALA A 587 18.48 38.11 -54.97
N PHE A 588 19.22 39.22 -55.04
CA PHE A 588 18.96 40.49 -55.74
C PHE A 588 20.25 41.23 -56.18
N HIS A 589 20.02 42.21 -57.03
CA HIS A 589 20.86 42.92 -57.98
C HIS A 589 21.04 44.40 -57.53
N THR A 590 22.14 45.08 -57.92
CA THR A 590 22.26 46.52 -58.34
C THR A 590 21.98 47.66 -57.30
N GLU A 591 22.46 48.92 -57.34
CA GLU A 591 23.31 49.79 -58.19
C GLU A 591 23.59 51.13 -57.43
N PHE A 592 24.16 52.12 -58.13
CA PHE A 592 25.01 53.23 -57.72
C PHE A 592 24.29 54.62 -57.68
N LEU A 593 24.77 55.54 -56.82
CA LEU A 593 24.66 57.02 -56.80
C LEU A 593 23.30 57.76 -56.94
N THR A 594 22.97 58.64 -55.96
CA THR A 594 22.94 60.14 -56.10
C THR A 594 22.34 60.84 -54.86
N SER A 595 23.14 61.70 -54.21
CA SER A 595 22.80 63.08 -53.77
C SER A 595 23.85 63.61 -52.79
N GLN A 596 24.80 64.39 -53.32
CA GLN A 596 25.97 64.95 -52.61
C GLN A 596 25.63 65.86 -51.41
N ALA A 597 24.39 66.30 -51.22
CA ALA A 597 24.00 67.06 -50.03
C ALA A 597 23.92 66.17 -48.76
N ARG A 598 23.54 64.89 -48.94
CA ARG A 598 23.45 63.92 -47.85
C ARG A 598 24.84 63.40 -47.43
N VAL A 599 25.80 63.43 -48.35
CA VAL A 599 27.19 63.00 -48.10
C VAL A 599 27.90 63.94 -47.13
N LYS A 600 27.67 65.25 -47.18
CA LYS A 600 28.29 66.20 -46.22
C LYS A 600 27.76 66.04 -44.80
N GLU A 601 26.46 65.79 -44.65
CA GLU A 601 25.85 65.52 -43.33
C GLU A 601 26.20 64.10 -42.82
N LEU A 602 26.34 63.13 -43.73
CA LEU A 602 26.81 61.78 -43.40
C LEU A 602 28.31 61.74 -43.10
N GLU A 603 29.15 62.60 -43.70
CA GLU A 603 30.58 62.72 -43.34
C GLU A 603 30.76 63.29 -41.93
N GLN A 604 29.91 64.24 -41.51
CA GLN A 604 29.91 64.74 -40.13
C GLN A 604 29.45 63.68 -39.12
N LEU A 605 28.42 62.90 -39.47
CA LEU A 605 28.00 61.73 -38.68
C LEU A 605 29.05 60.60 -38.69
N ARG A 606 29.77 60.42 -39.80
CA ARG A 606 30.84 59.42 -39.94
C ARG A 606 32.04 59.78 -39.06
N LEU A 607 32.49 61.04 -39.04
CA LEU A 607 33.53 61.52 -38.11
C LEU A 607 33.14 61.29 -36.64
N TYR A 608 31.86 61.46 -36.30
CA TYR A 608 31.33 61.19 -34.97
C TYR A 608 31.31 59.69 -34.61
N PHE A 609 30.95 58.81 -35.56
CA PHE A 609 30.98 57.36 -35.35
C PHE A 609 32.40 56.81 -35.32
N GLU A 610 33.31 57.31 -36.15
CA GLU A 610 34.74 56.96 -36.13
C GLU A 610 35.38 57.33 -34.78
N ALA A 611 35.07 58.52 -34.24
CA ALA A 611 35.51 58.91 -32.90
C ALA A 611 34.90 58.03 -31.78
N LYS A 612 33.66 57.53 -31.95
CA LYS A 612 33.02 56.59 -31.02
C LYS A 612 33.71 55.23 -31.01
N THR A 613 34.15 54.77 -32.18
CA THR A 613 34.82 53.48 -32.34
C THR A 613 36.28 53.51 -31.91
N GLU A 614 36.97 54.64 -32.04
CA GLU A 614 38.37 54.79 -31.61
C GLU A 614 38.54 55.23 -30.15
N ASN A 615 37.45 55.59 -29.47
CA ASN A 615 37.42 55.98 -28.06
C ASN A 615 38.26 57.25 -27.73
N ASP A 616 38.51 58.11 -28.73
CA ASP A 616 39.18 59.39 -28.53
C ASP A 616 38.18 60.46 -28.04
N LYS A 617 38.17 60.66 -26.73
CA LYS A 617 37.29 61.60 -26.04
C LYS A 617 37.42 63.04 -26.55
N ARG A 618 38.60 63.43 -27.05
CA ARG A 618 38.86 64.81 -27.50
C ARG A 618 38.28 65.06 -28.89
N ALA A 619 38.33 64.06 -29.78
CA ALA A 619 37.66 64.09 -31.07
C ALA A 619 36.13 64.05 -30.91
N TYR A 620 35.64 63.32 -29.90
CA TYR A 620 34.21 63.22 -29.57
C TYR A 620 33.60 64.56 -29.13
N ASP A 621 34.30 65.31 -28.28
CA ASP A 621 33.85 66.62 -27.80
C ASP A 621 33.86 67.68 -28.92
N VAL A 622 34.77 67.56 -29.89
CA VAL A 622 34.80 68.42 -31.09
C VAL A 622 33.61 68.12 -32.01
N ALA A 623 33.28 66.84 -32.23
CA ALA A 623 32.13 66.43 -33.04
C ALA A 623 30.79 66.92 -32.44
N LEU A 624 30.65 66.91 -31.11
CA LEU A 624 29.47 67.46 -30.41
C LEU A 624 29.32 68.98 -30.57
N LYS A 625 30.44 69.72 -30.64
CA LYS A 625 30.41 71.18 -30.89
C LYS A 625 29.98 71.51 -32.32
N VAL A 626 30.41 70.73 -33.31
CA VAL A 626 30.03 70.92 -34.72
C VAL A 626 28.55 70.58 -34.95
N LEU A 627 28.02 69.58 -34.25
CA LEU A 627 26.61 69.18 -34.33
C LEU A 627 25.64 70.16 -33.63
N ALA A 628 26.12 71.00 -32.72
CA ALA A 628 25.31 71.99 -32.01
C ALA A 628 24.81 73.13 -32.91
N ASP A 629 25.50 73.40 -34.02
CA ASP A 629 25.17 74.46 -34.98
C ASP A 629 24.17 74.00 -36.08
N VAL A 630 23.66 72.77 -36.01
CA VAL A 630 22.67 72.24 -36.97
C VAL A 630 21.30 72.88 -36.74
N THR A 631 20.78 73.55 -37.76
CA THR A 631 19.52 74.32 -37.71
C THR A 631 18.27 73.51 -38.06
N SER A 632 18.41 72.24 -38.44
CA SER A 632 17.28 71.35 -38.78
C SER A 632 16.58 70.76 -37.52
N PRO A 633 15.25 70.95 -37.35
CA PRO A 633 14.52 70.53 -36.14
C PRO A 633 14.44 69.01 -35.94
N THR A 634 14.31 68.23 -37.02
CA THR A 634 14.20 66.77 -36.97
C THR A 634 15.51 66.09 -36.57
N LEU A 635 16.65 66.71 -36.89
CA LEU A 635 17.96 66.23 -36.44
C LEU A 635 18.24 66.62 -34.97
N LYS A 636 17.72 67.75 -34.48
CA LYS A 636 17.85 68.14 -33.06
C LYS A 636 17.20 67.16 -32.09
N GLU A 637 16.01 66.64 -32.40
CA GLU A 637 15.37 65.61 -31.57
C GLU A 637 16.15 64.29 -31.57
N SER A 638 16.72 63.91 -32.71
CA SER A 638 17.57 62.73 -32.83
C SER A 638 18.88 62.89 -32.03
N VAL A 639 19.47 64.08 -32.01
CA VAL A 639 20.66 64.41 -31.21
C VAL A 639 20.37 64.37 -29.70
N ILE A 640 19.20 64.84 -29.24
CA ILE A 640 18.80 64.75 -27.82
C ILE A 640 18.58 63.29 -27.39
N SER A 641 17.97 62.47 -28.26
CA SER A 641 17.83 61.03 -28.02
C SER A 641 19.19 60.33 -27.92
N LEU A 642 20.11 60.67 -28.83
CA LEU A 642 21.46 60.12 -28.83
C LEU A 642 22.31 60.57 -27.63
N GLN A 643 22.17 61.82 -27.15
CA GLN A 643 22.81 62.28 -25.92
C GLN A 643 22.38 61.47 -24.69
N LYS A 644 21.12 61.02 -24.66
CA LYS A 644 20.58 60.16 -23.60
C LYS A 644 21.14 58.74 -23.68
N GLU A 645 21.28 58.20 -24.89
CA GLU A 645 21.88 56.88 -25.12
C GLU A 645 23.38 56.84 -24.82
N ILE A 646 24.12 57.91 -25.09
CA ILE A 646 25.57 58.01 -24.74
C ILE A 646 25.77 58.03 -23.24
N LYS A 647 24.91 58.72 -22.49
CA LYS A 647 24.97 58.74 -21.03
C LYS A 647 24.76 57.34 -20.46
N ASN A 648 23.85 56.56 -21.06
CA ASN A 648 23.62 55.16 -20.69
C ASN A 648 24.79 54.26 -21.10
N ALA A 649 25.40 54.48 -22.26
CA ALA A 649 26.57 53.70 -22.71
C ALA A 649 27.82 53.94 -21.83
N GLN A 650 28.01 55.16 -21.31
CA GLN A 650 29.10 55.47 -20.37
C GLN A 650 28.92 54.81 -19.00
N GLU A 651 27.68 54.64 -18.54
CA GLU A 651 27.36 53.91 -17.31
C GLU A 651 27.54 52.40 -17.49
N ILE A 652 27.15 51.86 -18.65
CA ILE A 652 27.35 50.44 -19.02
C ILE A 652 28.85 50.11 -19.12
N ALA A 653 29.66 50.97 -19.74
CA ALA A 653 31.11 50.78 -19.84
C ALA A 653 31.81 50.79 -18.46
N LYS A 654 31.28 51.55 -17.48
CA LYS A 654 31.75 51.50 -16.08
C LYS A 654 31.42 50.17 -15.41
N VAL A 655 30.22 49.63 -15.64
CA VAL A 655 29.81 48.33 -15.10
C VAL A 655 30.65 47.21 -15.70
N GLU A 656 30.89 47.22 -17.01
CA GLU A 656 31.73 46.21 -17.68
C GLU A 656 33.19 46.23 -17.22
N ALA A 657 33.75 47.43 -16.94
CA ALA A 657 35.09 47.57 -16.37
C ALA A 657 35.17 47.00 -14.93
N LEU A 658 34.15 47.27 -14.10
CA LEU A 658 34.04 46.72 -12.75
C LEU A 658 33.87 45.19 -12.77
N GLU A 659 33.08 44.65 -13.69
CA GLU A 659 32.92 43.20 -13.86
C GLU A 659 34.24 42.51 -14.24
N LYS A 660 35.07 43.15 -15.08
CA LYS A 660 36.38 42.61 -15.47
C LYS A 660 37.36 42.59 -14.30
N GLU A 661 37.38 43.64 -13.48
CA GLU A 661 38.16 43.68 -12.24
C GLU A 661 37.70 42.62 -11.22
N ILE A 662 36.38 42.43 -11.06
CA ILE A 662 35.83 41.43 -10.15
C ILE A 662 36.25 40.02 -10.58
N LYS A 663 36.22 39.70 -11.88
CA LYS A 663 36.69 38.42 -12.41
C LYS A 663 38.20 38.18 -12.18
N GLU A 664 39.02 39.23 -12.30
CA GLU A 664 40.46 39.20 -11.99
C GLU A 664 40.72 38.97 -10.49
N LEU A 665 39.96 39.65 -9.62
CA LEU A 665 40.09 39.52 -8.16
C LEU A 665 39.64 38.14 -7.67
N ILE A 666 38.59 37.57 -8.29
CA ILE A 666 38.14 36.20 -8.04
C ILE A 666 39.21 35.19 -8.43
N LYS A 667 39.86 35.36 -9.59
CA LYS A 667 40.99 34.50 -10.00
C LYS A 667 42.18 34.56 -9.03
N LYS A 668 42.34 35.67 -8.31
CA LYS A 668 43.39 35.87 -7.29
C LYS A 668 42.94 35.47 -5.87
N ASN A 669 41.76 34.87 -5.71
CA ASN A 669 41.13 34.47 -4.44
C ASN A 669 40.90 35.61 -3.44
N ASP A 670 40.82 36.87 -3.89
CA ASP A 670 40.65 38.04 -3.02
C ASP A 670 39.17 38.44 -2.87
N PHE A 671 38.39 37.50 -2.29
CA PHE A 671 36.93 37.50 -2.35
C PHE A 671 36.26 38.63 -1.56
N HIS A 672 36.93 39.17 -0.54
CA HIS A 672 36.38 40.25 0.27
C HIS A 672 36.31 41.58 -0.51
N VAL A 673 37.30 41.83 -1.38
CA VAL A 673 37.37 43.04 -2.23
C VAL A 673 36.43 42.90 -3.43
N ALA A 674 36.34 41.70 -4.01
CA ALA A 674 35.40 41.39 -5.07
C ALA A 674 33.94 41.62 -4.64
N LYS A 675 33.58 41.20 -3.41
CA LYS A 675 32.26 41.43 -2.81
C LYS A 675 31.93 42.93 -2.67
N ASN A 676 32.90 43.76 -2.25
CA ASN A 676 32.66 45.20 -2.08
C ASN A 676 32.50 45.93 -3.42
N LYS A 677 33.24 45.52 -4.47
CA LYS A 677 33.05 46.06 -5.83
C LYS A 677 31.72 45.62 -6.47
N LEU A 678 31.20 44.46 -6.11
CA LEU A 678 29.86 44.01 -6.52
C LEU A 678 28.75 44.95 -5.97
N ILE A 679 28.93 45.47 -4.76
CA ILE A 679 28.01 46.45 -4.14
C ILE A 679 28.09 47.83 -4.83
N GLU A 680 29.23 48.19 -5.45
CA GLU A 680 29.32 49.40 -6.27
C GLU A 680 28.50 49.30 -7.56
N ILE A 681 28.41 48.11 -8.16
CA ILE A 681 27.53 47.85 -9.32
C ILE A 681 26.05 48.05 -8.92
N GLU A 682 25.63 47.57 -7.75
CA GLU A 682 24.25 47.77 -7.23
C GLU A 682 23.87 49.25 -7.02
N LYS A 683 24.85 50.15 -6.80
CA LYS A 683 24.59 51.59 -6.59
C LYS A 683 24.37 52.37 -7.88
N VAL A 684 24.91 51.88 -9.01
CA VAL A 684 24.75 52.51 -10.33
C VAL A 684 23.36 52.22 -10.92
N ASP A 685 22.74 51.10 -10.53
CA ASP A 685 21.59 50.53 -11.22
C ASP A 685 20.26 50.68 -10.45
N LYS A 686 19.85 51.91 -10.15
CA LYS A 686 18.50 52.21 -9.63
C LYS A 686 17.44 52.42 -10.72
N LEU A 687 17.73 52.16 -12.00
CA LEU A 687 16.86 52.54 -13.12
C LEU A 687 16.49 51.42 -14.13
N LEU A 688 16.95 50.17 -14.01
CA LEU A 688 16.53 49.08 -14.93
C LEU A 688 16.31 47.70 -14.23
N SER A 689 15.23 47.56 -13.46
CA SER A 689 15.11 46.50 -12.44
C SER A 689 14.42 45.18 -12.81
N ALA A 690 14.23 44.78 -14.08
CA ALA A 690 13.50 43.53 -14.40
C ALA A 690 14.23 42.54 -15.32
N SER A 691 14.83 43.03 -16.41
CA SER A 691 15.56 42.20 -17.38
C SER A 691 16.90 41.66 -16.83
N LEU A 692 17.62 42.50 -16.07
CA LEU A 692 18.93 42.13 -15.50
C LEU A 692 18.81 41.11 -14.37
N GLN A 693 17.78 41.24 -13.52
CA GLN A 693 17.52 40.31 -12.41
C GLN A 693 17.29 38.89 -12.94
N THR A 694 16.54 38.77 -14.04
CA THR A 694 16.29 37.49 -14.72
C THR A 694 17.59 36.87 -15.23
N THR A 695 18.47 37.68 -15.82
CA THR A 695 19.77 37.24 -16.33
C THR A 695 20.73 36.86 -15.20
N LEU A 696 20.74 37.62 -14.09
CA LEU A 696 21.56 37.35 -12.91
C LEU A 696 21.13 36.05 -12.23
N ASP A 697 19.83 35.84 -12.04
CA ASP A 697 19.31 34.60 -11.46
C ASP A 697 19.60 33.38 -12.35
N HIS A 698 19.58 33.57 -13.67
CA HIS A 698 19.99 32.53 -14.61
C HIS A 698 21.49 32.20 -14.51
N LYS A 699 22.36 33.21 -14.35
CA LYS A 699 23.80 32.99 -14.10
C LYS A 699 24.09 32.35 -12.74
N LYS A 700 23.33 32.70 -11.69
CA LYS A 700 23.40 32.04 -10.38
C LYS A 700 23.07 30.56 -10.48
N LEU A 701 22.03 30.21 -11.26
CA LEU A 701 21.65 28.82 -11.51
C LEU A 701 22.81 28.04 -12.16
N ILE A 702 23.41 28.57 -13.23
CA ILE A 702 24.53 27.92 -13.93
C ILE A 702 25.73 27.73 -13.00
N TYR A 703 26.08 28.74 -12.20
CA TYR A 703 27.21 28.65 -11.28
C TYR A 703 26.95 27.69 -10.12
N ALA A 704 25.73 27.66 -9.58
CA ALA A 704 25.35 26.69 -8.56
C ALA A 704 25.42 25.24 -9.07
N THR A 705 25.08 25.00 -10.34
CA THR A 705 25.25 23.69 -10.98
C THR A 705 26.73 23.30 -11.05
N SER A 706 27.61 24.22 -11.48
CA SER A 706 29.07 23.99 -11.52
C SER A 706 29.63 23.70 -10.12
N LEU A 707 29.23 24.45 -9.09
CA LEU A 707 29.64 24.21 -7.70
C LEU A 707 29.21 22.84 -7.21
N ASN A 708 28.00 22.39 -7.58
CA ASN A 708 27.52 21.05 -7.23
C ASN A 708 28.30 19.95 -7.96
N ASP A 709 28.64 20.15 -9.24
CA ASP A 709 29.45 19.21 -10.03
C ASP A 709 30.89 19.12 -9.51
N GLU A 710 31.42 20.22 -8.95
CA GLU A 710 32.73 20.29 -8.27
C GLU A 710 32.70 19.80 -6.80
N GLY A 711 31.52 19.45 -6.27
CA GLY A 711 31.34 18.87 -4.93
C GLY A 711 31.13 19.87 -3.79
N ASP A 712 31.05 21.17 -4.05
CA ASP A 712 30.66 22.17 -3.04
C ASP A 712 29.14 22.33 -2.93
N CYS A 713 28.50 21.33 -2.33
CA CYS A 713 27.06 21.33 -2.13
C CYS A 713 26.57 22.46 -1.21
N LYS A 714 27.41 22.97 -0.30
CA LYS A 714 27.01 24.07 0.62
C LYS A 714 26.98 25.41 -0.13
N GLY A 715 27.99 25.68 -0.95
CA GLY A 715 28.03 26.84 -1.84
C GLY A 715 26.88 26.84 -2.83
N ALA A 716 26.61 25.69 -3.46
CA ALA A 716 25.50 25.51 -4.39
C ALA A 716 24.13 25.79 -3.74
N ILE A 717 23.84 25.20 -2.56
CA ILE A 717 22.59 25.43 -1.82
C ILE A 717 22.43 26.91 -1.45
N SER A 718 23.50 27.54 -0.93
CA SER A 718 23.46 28.94 -0.53
C SER A 718 23.16 29.87 -1.71
N LEU A 719 23.63 29.56 -2.91
CA LEU A 719 23.34 30.34 -4.11
C LEU A 719 21.89 30.13 -4.60
N LEU A 720 21.44 28.87 -4.68
CA LEU A 720 20.11 28.51 -5.18
C LEU A 720 18.99 29.12 -4.32
N GLN A 721 19.17 29.18 -3.00
CA GLN A 721 18.20 29.78 -2.06
C GLN A 721 18.04 31.31 -2.22
N THR A 722 18.96 31.98 -2.93
CA THR A 722 18.87 33.43 -3.18
C THR A 722 18.08 33.78 -4.45
N ILE A 723 17.65 32.79 -5.24
CA ILE A 723 16.80 33.00 -6.40
C ILE A 723 15.36 33.17 -5.89
N GLY A 724 14.75 34.33 -6.15
CA GLY A 724 13.41 34.65 -5.65
C GLY A 724 12.30 33.91 -6.40
N ALA A 725 11.17 33.66 -5.73
CA ALA A 725 10.02 32.92 -6.27
C ALA A 725 9.39 33.52 -7.55
N GLN A 726 9.65 34.81 -7.83
CA GLN A 726 9.17 35.48 -9.04
C GLN A 726 10.14 35.38 -10.23
N SER A 727 11.30 34.74 -10.06
CA SER A 727 12.29 34.53 -11.11
C SER A 727 11.90 33.36 -12.02
N PRO A 728 12.03 33.48 -13.37
CA PRO A 728 11.82 32.35 -14.28
C PRO A 728 12.73 31.14 -14.00
N SER A 729 13.88 31.36 -13.34
CA SER A 729 14.83 30.31 -12.97
C SER A 729 14.49 29.60 -11.65
N TYR A 730 13.46 30.04 -10.92
CA TYR A 730 13.13 29.53 -9.58
C TYR A 730 12.75 28.05 -9.56
N ASN A 731 11.91 27.61 -10.50
CA ASN A 731 11.46 26.22 -10.57
C ASN A 731 12.63 25.27 -10.85
N GLU A 732 13.57 25.69 -11.70
CA GLU A 732 14.75 24.90 -12.01
C GLU A 732 15.74 24.88 -10.83
N ALA A 733 15.89 26.01 -10.13
CA ALA A 733 16.68 26.09 -8.91
C ALA A 733 16.15 25.15 -7.82
N GLN A 734 14.83 25.06 -7.66
CA GLN A 734 14.20 24.19 -6.68
C GLN A 734 14.40 22.71 -7.02
N LYS A 735 14.32 22.32 -8.30
CA LYS A 735 14.63 20.94 -8.74
C LYS A 735 16.05 20.53 -8.39
N ILE A 736 17.03 21.41 -8.62
CA ILE A 736 18.44 21.14 -8.29
C ILE A 736 18.62 21.06 -6.77
N LEU A 737 18.00 21.97 -6.01
CA LEU A 737 18.02 21.95 -4.55
C LEU A 737 17.47 20.63 -4.00
N ASP A 738 16.36 20.15 -4.55
CA ASP A 738 15.73 18.89 -4.17
C ASP A 738 16.62 17.68 -4.55
N ALA A 739 17.30 17.73 -5.69
CA ALA A 739 18.26 16.69 -6.10
C ALA A 739 19.48 16.61 -5.17
N ILE A 740 20.06 17.76 -4.79
CA ILE A 740 21.19 17.84 -3.85
C ILE A 740 20.78 17.31 -2.47
N ASN A 741 19.59 17.69 -1.99
CA ASN A 741 19.07 17.22 -0.71
C ASN A 741 18.79 15.71 -0.73
N LYS A 742 18.26 15.16 -1.84
CA LYS A 742 18.08 13.72 -2.02
C LYS A 742 19.41 12.95 -2.02
N LYS A 743 20.45 13.47 -2.68
CA LYS A 743 21.79 12.85 -2.70
C LYS A 743 22.42 12.81 -1.29
N LYS A 744 22.27 13.88 -0.51
CA LYS A 744 22.79 13.99 0.87
C LYS A 744 22.10 13.03 1.85
N VAL A 745 20.82 12.72 1.62
CA VAL A 745 20.09 11.70 2.39
C VAL A 745 20.60 10.30 2.04
N ALA A 746 20.82 10.00 0.75
CA ALA A 746 21.33 8.71 0.29
C ALA A 746 22.75 8.37 0.81
N ASP A 747 23.65 9.35 0.89
CA ASP A 747 25.02 9.14 1.41
C ASP A 747 25.05 8.83 2.93
N ASN A 748 24.15 9.46 3.69
CA ASN A 748 24.00 9.19 5.12
C ASN A 748 23.39 7.80 5.39
N GLU A 749 22.38 7.40 4.62
CA GLU A 749 21.76 6.08 4.73
C GLU A 749 22.74 4.96 4.40
N THR A 750 23.57 5.14 3.35
CA THR A 750 24.60 4.18 2.97
C THR A 750 25.62 3.96 4.10
N THR A 751 26.02 5.03 4.79
CA THR A 751 26.92 4.96 5.94
C THR A 751 26.30 4.22 7.13
N ILE A 752 25.01 4.47 7.41
CA ILE A 752 24.26 3.79 8.47
C ILE A 752 24.14 2.29 8.17
N ILE A 753 23.88 1.92 6.92
CA ILE A 753 23.77 0.52 6.48
C ILE A 753 25.11 -0.22 6.65
N GLU A 754 26.23 0.37 6.27
CA GLU A 754 27.54 -0.25 6.46
C GLU A 754 27.91 -0.40 7.95
N GLN A 755 27.60 0.59 8.78
CA GLN A 755 27.78 0.47 10.24
C GLN A 755 26.88 -0.62 10.83
N ALA A 756 25.65 -0.77 10.34
CA ALA A 756 24.75 -1.83 10.76
C ALA A 756 25.28 -3.22 10.35
N LYS A 757 25.79 -3.39 9.12
CA LYS A 757 26.43 -4.65 8.69
C LYS A 757 27.63 -5.02 9.57
N VAL A 758 28.48 -4.05 9.92
CA VAL A 758 29.60 -4.26 10.84
C VAL A 758 29.10 -4.67 12.24
N ALA A 759 28.03 -4.06 12.74
CA ALA A 759 27.43 -4.42 14.02
C ALA A 759 26.82 -5.85 14.00
N ILE A 760 26.17 -6.25 12.90
CA ILE A 760 25.65 -7.61 12.69
C ILE A 760 26.79 -8.63 12.69
N ASN A 761 27.87 -8.39 11.93
CA ASN A 761 29.04 -9.28 11.91
C ASN A 761 29.70 -9.42 13.29
N LYS A 762 29.62 -8.38 14.14
CA LYS A 762 30.09 -8.41 15.53
C LYS A 762 29.06 -8.99 16.51
N LYS A 763 27.92 -9.51 16.03
CA LYS A 763 26.79 -10.02 16.81
C LYS A 763 26.21 -9.00 17.79
N ASN A 764 26.39 -7.71 17.51
CA ASN A 764 25.80 -6.62 18.28
C ASN A 764 24.48 -6.17 17.62
N TYR A 765 23.48 -7.05 17.71
CA TYR A 765 22.20 -6.86 17.05
C TYR A 765 21.44 -5.63 17.56
N GLN A 766 21.58 -5.27 18.83
CA GLN A 766 20.93 -4.08 19.40
C GLN A 766 21.48 -2.78 18.78
N ALA A 767 22.80 -2.69 18.58
CA ALA A 767 23.41 -1.56 17.88
C ALA A 767 22.99 -1.55 16.40
N ALA A 768 22.97 -2.70 15.74
CA ALA A 768 22.52 -2.83 14.36
C ALA A 768 21.06 -2.38 14.17
N THR A 769 20.13 -2.86 15.01
CA THR A 769 18.72 -2.46 15.01
C THR A 769 18.54 -0.97 15.25
N THR A 770 19.32 -0.39 16.17
CA THR A 770 19.26 1.06 16.45
C THR A 770 19.69 1.88 15.24
N LEU A 771 20.75 1.46 14.56
CA LEU A 771 21.23 2.09 13.32
C LEU A 771 20.19 1.95 12.20
N LEU A 772 19.67 0.75 11.96
CA LEU A 772 18.70 0.49 10.90
C LEU A 772 17.37 1.22 11.10
N ASN A 773 16.90 1.38 12.35
CA ASN A 773 15.70 2.15 12.68
C ASN A 773 15.86 3.67 12.46
N ALA A 774 17.09 4.17 12.28
CA ALA A 774 17.32 5.57 11.93
C ALA A 774 17.01 5.87 10.45
N ILE A 775 16.82 4.83 9.62
CA ILE A 775 16.48 4.96 8.20
C ILE A 775 14.94 4.91 8.05
N PRO A 776 14.30 5.95 7.50
CA PRO A 776 12.84 6.00 7.34
C PRO A 776 12.30 4.90 6.40
N ASN A 777 11.09 4.43 6.66
CA ASN A 777 10.44 3.40 5.83
C ASN A 777 10.17 3.83 4.38
N SER A 778 10.15 5.13 4.10
CA SER A 778 9.99 5.70 2.76
C SER A 778 11.30 5.80 1.98
N SER A 779 12.42 5.37 2.56
CA SER A 779 13.73 5.39 1.93
C SER A 779 13.83 4.38 0.79
N THR A 780 14.51 4.75 -0.30
CA THR A 780 14.89 3.82 -1.38
C THR A 780 15.83 2.71 -0.91
N SER A 781 16.52 2.92 0.20
CA SER A 781 17.43 1.97 0.84
C SER A 781 16.69 1.00 1.78
N TYR A 782 15.39 1.20 2.02
CA TYR A 782 14.60 0.42 2.98
C TYR A 782 14.48 -1.07 2.61
N GLY A 783 14.61 -1.42 1.33
CA GLY A 783 14.70 -2.82 0.89
C GLY A 783 15.93 -3.54 1.48
N GLN A 784 17.09 -2.87 1.53
CA GLN A 784 18.30 -3.41 2.15
C GLN A 784 18.18 -3.47 3.68
N VAL A 785 17.53 -2.48 4.28
CA VAL A 785 17.23 -2.46 5.73
C VAL A 785 16.37 -3.66 6.13
N THR A 786 15.33 -3.97 5.34
CA THR A 786 14.45 -5.11 5.56
C THR A 786 15.20 -6.45 5.46
N GLN A 787 16.13 -6.56 4.51
CA GLN A 787 16.98 -7.75 4.35
C GLN A 787 17.93 -7.94 5.54
N LEU A 788 18.48 -6.86 6.09
CA LEU A 788 19.34 -6.91 7.26
C LEU A 788 18.57 -7.23 8.55
N PHE A 789 17.35 -6.71 8.72
CA PHE A 789 16.46 -7.12 9.81
C PHE A 789 16.12 -8.61 9.75
N SER A 790 15.80 -9.12 8.55
CA SER A 790 15.58 -10.55 8.32
C SER A 790 16.82 -11.40 8.68
N THR A 791 18.02 -10.90 8.39
CA THR A 791 19.27 -11.57 8.74
C THR A 791 19.49 -11.61 10.26
N ILE A 792 19.24 -10.50 10.97
CA ILE A 792 19.32 -10.43 12.43
C ILE A 792 18.34 -11.40 13.07
N ASP A 793 17.09 -11.40 12.61
CA ASP A 793 16.04 -12.25 13.17
C ASP A 793 16.34 -13.74 12.96
N LYS A 794 16.87 -14.10 11.80
CA LYS A 794 17.32 -15.48 11.52
C LYS A 794 18.41 -15.92 12.47
N GLU A 795 19.45 -15.10 12.69
CA GLU A 795 20.54 -15.46 13.62
C GLU A 795 20.07 -15.54 15.08
N LEU A 796 19.16 -14.64 15.50
CA LEU A 796 18.53 -14.70 16.82
C LEU A 796 17.69 -15.97 16.98
N PHE A 797 16.95 -16.36 15.95
CA PHE A 797 16.16 -17.58 15.91
C PHE A 797 17.04 -18.83 15.98
N ASP A 798 18.09 -18.92 15.18
CA ASP A 798 19.00 -20.08 15.16
C ASP A 798 19.71 -20.26 16.51
N ASN A 799 20.10 -19.15 17.17
CA ASN A 799 20.66 -19.19 18.52
C ASN A 799 19.62 -19.68 19.56
N ALA A 800 18.39 -19.17 19.50
CA ALA A 800 17.31 -19.61 20.38
C ALA A 800 16.96 -21.09 20.19
N LYS A 801 16.97 -21.57 18.95
CA LYS A 801 16.78 -22.97 18.59
C LYS A 801 17.92 -23.85 19.10
N SER A 802 19.17 -23.40 19.01
CA SER A 802 20.30 -24.15 19.58
C SER A 802 20.19 -24.29 21.11
N LEU A 803 19.74 -23.25 21.82
CA LEU A 803 19.47 -23.33 23.26
C LEU A 803 18.33 -24.31 23.58
N PHE A 804 17.30 -24.33 22.74
CA PHE A 804 16.20 -25.29 22.84
C PHE A 804 16.68 -26.74 22.65
N GLU A 805 17.49 -27.01 21.63
CA GLU A 805 18.03 -28.35 21.36
C GLU A 805 18.93 -28.86 22.50
N ARG A 806 19.60 -27.94 23.21
CA ARG A 806 20.42 -28.23 24.41
C ARG A 806 19.60 -28.38 25.70
N GLN A 807 18.27 -28.33 25.62
CA GLN A 807 17.35 -28.40 26.77
C GLN A 807 17.55 -27.28 27.80
N ASP A 808 18.16 -26.16 27.41
CA ASP A 808 18.28 -24.96 28.24
C ASP A 808 17.02 -24.11 28.09
N TRP A 809 15.92 -24.64 28.64
CA TRP A 809 14.57 -24.16 28.36
C TRP A 809 14.33 -22.70 28.75
N GLN A 810 14.93 -22.26 29.86
CA GLN A 810 14.77 -20.90 30.35
C GLN A 810 15.48 -19.89 29.44
N ASN A 811 16.72 -20.19 29.02
CA ASN A 811 17.48 -19.32 28.14
C ASN A 811 16.94 -19.36 26.70
N ALA A 812 16.48 -20.53 26.23
CA ALA A 812 15.78 -20.67 24.95
C ALA A 812 14.50 -19.82 24.92
N SER A 813 13.69 -19.86 25.99
CA SER A 813 12.47 -19.05 26.09
C SER A 813 12.79 -17.55 26.05
N ASN A 814 13.81 -17.12 26.81
CA ASN A 814 14.26 -15.74 26.81
C ASN A 814 14.81 -15.31 25.44
N ALA A 815 15.48 -16.20 24.70
CA ALA A 815 16.03 -15.92 23.38
C ALA A 815 14.93 -15.82 22.31
N PHE A 816 13.97 -16.76 22.27
CA PHE A 816 12.84 -16.68 21.33
C PHE A 816 11.95 -15.45 21.57
N ASN A 817 11.81 -14.99 22.82
CA ASN A 817 11.06 -13.78 23.15
C ASN A 817 11.72 -12.47 22.68
N LYS A 818 12.98 -12.51 22.23
CA LYS A 818 13.68 -11.34 21.67
C LYS A 818 13.47 -11.14 20.17
N ILE A 819 12.86 -12.11 19.49
CA ILE A 819 12.57 -12.02 18.05
C ILE A 819 11.39 -11.07 17.84
N ASP A 820 11.53 -10.13 16.91
CA ASP A 820 10.51 -9.12 16.65
C ASP A 820 9.20 -9.75 16.17
N LYS A 821 8.05 -9.19 16.57
CA LYS A 821 6.72 -9.67 16.18
C LYS A 821 6.44 -9.57 14.68
N LYS A 822 7.12 -8.66 13.99
CA LYS A 822 7.02 -8.45 12.54
C LYS A 822 7.95 -9.38 11.76
N SER A 823 8.78 -10.17 12.44
CA SER A 823 9.70 -11.10 11.82
C SER A 823 8.99 -12.29 11.17
N ALA A 824 9.48 -12.75 10.02
CA ALA A 824 9.04 -14.00 9.41
C ALA A 824 9.27 -15.22 10.32
N TYR A 825 10.24 -15.14 11.23
CA TYR A 825 10.58 -16.20 12.19
C TYR A 825 9.74 -16.15 13.47
N TYR A 826 8.92 -15.11 13.68
CA TYR A 826 8.14 -14.95 14.90
C TYR A 826 7.14 -16.08 15.11
N THR A 827 6.40 -16.47 14.06
CA THR A 827 5.41 -17.56 14.13
C THR A 827 6.07 -18.88 14.50
N GLU A 828 7.26 -19.15 13.96
CA GLU A 828 8.03 -20.34 14.28
C GLU A 828 8.58 -20.29 15.72
N ALA A 829 9.12 -19.14 16.15
CA ALA A 829 9.56 -18.92 17.52
C ALA A 829 8.44 -19.13 18.55
N GLN A 830 7.21 -18.69 18.24
CA GLN A 830 6.05 -18.91 19.08
C GLN A 830 5.67 -20.38 19.19
N ARG A 831 5.91 -21.21 18.16
CA ARG A 831 5.73 -22.66 18.26
C ARG A 831 6.71 -23.26 19.27
N TYR A 832 7.99 -22.90 19.21
CA TYR A 832 8.98 -23.35 20.19
C TYR A 832 8.69 -22.85 21.61
N ILE A 833 8.24 -21.60 21.77
CA ILE A 833 7.84 -21.06 23.09
C ILE A 833 6.67 -21.85 23.69
N ARG A 834 5.69 -22.29 22.88
CA ARG A 834 4.59 -23.14 23.37
C ARG A 834 5.11 -24.48 23.89
N THR A 835 5.99 -25.13 23.14
CA THR A 835 6.63 -26.38 23.56
C THR A 835 7.46 -26.18 24.84
N LEU A 836 8.23 -25.10 24.93
CA LEU A 836 9.03 -24.73 26.11
C LEU A 836 8.19 -24.54 27.36
N LYS A 837 7.06 -23.83 27.26
CA LYS A 837 6.15 -23.62 28.39
C LYS A 837 5.63 -24.95 28.93
N GLN A 838 5.27 -25.87 28.03
CA GLN A 838 4.82 -27.21 28.42
C GLN A 838 5.93 -28.00 29.13
N SER A 839 7.16 -27.98 28.60
CA SER A 839 8.30 -28.67 29.21
C SER A 839 8.72 -28.09 30.57
N ILE A 840 8.71 -26.76 30.73
CA ILE A 840 9.02 -26.07 31.99
C ILE A 840 7.96 -26.37 33.05
N GLU A 841 6.68 -26.37 32.66
CA GLU A 841 5.56 -26.74 33.55
C GLU A 841 5.66 -28.21 33.99
N THR A 842 5.97 -29.12 33.07
CA THR A 842 6.19 -30.54 33.42
C THR A 842 7.32 -30.70 34.44
N GLN A 843 8.47 -30.04 34.25
CA GLN A 843 9.57 -30.08 35.23
C GLN A 843 9.18 -29.50 36.59
N HIS A 844 8.41 -28.41 36.60
CA HIS A 844 7.93 -27.81 37.83
C HIS A 844 6.97 -28.75 38.59
N TYR A 845 6.02 -29.37 37.90
CA TYR A 845 5.09 -30.30 38.54
C TYR A 845 5.77 -31.60 38.99
N GLN A 846 6.74 -32.12 38.23
CA GLN A 846 7.56 -33.26 38.66
C GLN A 846 8.31 -32.97 39.97
N LYS A 847 8.81 -31.74 40.15
CA LYS A 847 9.42 -31.33 41.42
C LYS A 847 8.39 -31.32 42.56
N ILE A 848 7.17 -30.85 42.33
CA ILE A 848 6.09 -30.87 43.33
C ILE A 848 5.68 -32.31 43.68
N ILE A 849 5.63 -33.22 42.70
CA ILE A 849 5.41 -34.66 42.92
C ILE A 849 6.50 -35.22 43.84
N SER A 850 7.78 -34.91 43.55
CA SER A 850 8.93 -35.36 44.35
C SER A 850 8.88 -34.83 45.79
N ASP A 851 8.60 -33.53 45.97
CA ASP A 851 8.45 -32.94 47.31
C ASP A 851 7.24 -33.52 48.05
N ALA A 852 6.13 -33.78 47.35
CA ALA A 852 4.95 -34.42 47.93
C ALA A 852 5.23 -35.86 48.35
N LEU A 853 5.94 -36.64 47.55
CA LEU A 853 6.44 -37.99 47.87
C LEU A 853 7.21 -37.98 49.18
N GLN A 854 8.18 -37.07 49.32
CA GLN A 854 8.93 -36.90 50.55
C GLN A 854 8.01 -36.62 51.76
N LYS A 855 6.96 -35.81 51.59
CA LYS A 855 5.99 -35.55 52.66
C LYS A 855 5.06 -36.72 52.97
N VAL A 856 4.79 -37.59 51.99
CA VAL A 856 4.07 -38.86 52.21
C VAL A 856 4.95 -39.81 53.02
N GLU A 857 6.24 -39.93 52.70
CA GLU A 857 7.21 -40.74 53.45
C GLU A 857 7.37 -40.25 54.90
N GLU A 858 7.39 -38.93 55.11
CA GLU A 858 7.38 -38.29 56.44
C GLU A 858 6.03 -38.44 57.19
N LYS A 859 5.03 -39.12 56.62
CA LYS A 859 3.65 -39.27 57.14
C LYS A 859 2.92 -37.93 57.35
N LYS A 860 3.35 -36.86 56.66
CA LYS A 860 2.73 -35.52 56.71
C LYS A 860 1.69 -35.36 55.59
N TYR A 861 0.68 -36.24 55.59
CA TYR A 861 -0.31 -36.38 54.53
C TYR A 861 -1.07 -35.09 54.18
N LYS A 862 -1.39 -34.26 55.18
CA LYS A 862 -2.03 -32.95 54.95
C LYS A 862 -1.14 -32.00 54.14
N LYS A 863 0.17 -31.99 54.39
CA LYS A 863 1.14 -31.18 53.65
C LYS A 863 1.39 -31.75 52.25
N ALA A 864 1.46 -33.08 52.13
CA ALA A 864 1.56 -33.75 50.82
C ALA A 864 0.34 -33.42 49.94
N ARG A 865 -0.90 -33.48 50.47
CA ARG A 865 -2.11 -33.05 49.75
C ARG A 865 -2.07 -31.57 49.36
N GLN A 866 -1.54 -30.70 50.21
CA GLN A 866 -1.39 -29.27 49.90
C GLN A 866 -0.39 -29.01 48.76
N LEU A 867 0.67 -29.82 48.66
CA LEU A 867 1.62 -29.77 47.55
C LEU A 867 0.95 -30.29 46.26
N LEU A 868 0.35 -31.48 46.31
CA LEU A 868 -0.33 -32.08 45.15
C LEU A 868 -1.53 -31.25 44.65
N ALA A 869 -2.17 -30.47 45.52
CA ALA A 869 -3.26 -29.56 45.13
C ALA A 869 -2.76 -28.38 44.26
N GLN A 870 -1.46 -28.10 44.23
CA GLN A 870 -0.86 -27.08 43.35
C GLN A 870 -0.72 -27.57 41.91
N ILE A 871 -0.82 -28.89 41.69
CA ILE A 871 -0.78 -29.51 40.37
C ILE A 871 -2.22 -29.51 39.80
N PRO A 872 -2.52 -28.83 38.69
CA PRO A 872 -3.85 -28.85 38.07
C PRO A 872 -4.23 -30.24 37.53
N ALA A 873 -5.52 -30.51 37.32
CA ALA A 873 -5.99 -31.77 36.73
C ALA A 873 -5.69 -31.85 35.23
N GLN A 874 -5.56 -33.06 34.67
CA GLN A 874 -5.28 -33.31 33.23
C GLN A 874 -3.95 -32.72 32.73
N ASN A 875 -2.88 -32.84 33.52
CA ASN A 875 -1.52 -32.52 33.06
C ASN A 875 -0.65 -33.78 32.95
N SER A 876 0.59 -33.60 32.48
CA SER A 876 1.52 -34.70 32.18
C SER A 876 1.93 -35.55 33.39
N VAL A 877 1.65 -35.12 34.62
CA VAL A 877 1.95 -35.86 35.87
C VAL A 877 0.70 -36.19 36.69
N ASP A 878 -0.50 -36.06 36.10
CA ASP A 878 -1.77 -36.28 36.81
C ASP A 878 -1.94 -37.74 37.24
N GLU A 879 -1.36 -38.68 36.49
CA GLU A 879 -1.35 -40.10 36.84
C GLU A 879 -0.52 -40.36 38.10
N GLU A 880 0.72 -39.84 38.17
CA GLU A 880 1.59 -39.89 39.35
C GLU A 880 0.94 -39.22 40.57
N LYS A 881 0.27 -38.08 40.35
CA LYS A 881 -0.48 -37.37 41.39
C LYS A 881 -1.63 -38.22 41.94
N ARG A 882 -2.42 -38.85 41.06
CA ARG A 882 -3.54 -39.72 41.46
C ARG A 882 -3.05 -40.92 42.24
N GLU A 883 -1.97 -41.54 41.80
CA GLU A 883 -1.35 -42.66 42.49
C GLU A 883 -0.88 -42.26 43.91
N LEU A 884 -0.26 -41.09 44.06
CA LEU A 884 0.12 -40.55 45.36
C LEU A 884 -1.09 -40.24 46.26
N LEU A 885 -2.13 -39.62 45.72
CA LEU A 885 -3.35 -39.32 46.47
C LEU A 885 -4.05 -40.60 46.92
N GLN A 886 -4.02 -41.66 46.10
CA GLN A 886 -4.53 -42.97 46.47
C GLN A 886 -3.68 -43.63 47.56
N LYS A 887 -2.35 -43.55 47.49
CA LYS A 887 -1.44 -43.97 48.57
C LYS A 887 -1.74 -43.24 49.89
N ILE A 888 -1.99 -41.93 49.84
CA ILE A 888 -2.40 -41.14 51.02
C ILE A 888 -3.75 -41.59 51.57
N ALA A 889 -4.76 -41.77 50.71
CA ALA A 889 -6.10 -42.18 51.11
C ALA A 889 -6.13 -43.56 51.79
N ASN A 890 -5.34 -44.50 51.25
CA ASN A 890 -5.20 -45.84 51.82
C ASN A 890 -4.54 -45.80 53.21
N ALA A 891 -3.49 -44.97 53.38
CA ALA A 891 -2.83 -44.78 54.67
C ALA A 891 -3.74 -44.15 55.74
N GLU A 892 -4.67 -43.28 55.36
CA GLU A 892 -5.64 -42.63 56.27
C GLU A 892 -6.83 -43.54 56.62
N ASN A 893 -7.33 -44.35 55.66
CA ASN A 893 -8.41 -45.31 55.91
C ASN A 893 -8.00 -46.43 56.89
N GLY A 894 -6.71 -46.79 56.94
CA GLY A 894 -6.17 -47.68 57.97
C GLY A 894 -6.37 -47.19 59.41
N LYS A 895 -6.56 -45.87 59.64
CA LYS A 895 -6.91 -45.31 60.96
C LYS A 895 -8.41 -45.41 61.29
N ARG A 896 -9.30 -45.35 60.29
CA ARG A 896 -10.76 -45.44 60.49
C ARG A 896 -11.24 -46.87 60.81
N ASN A 897 -10.59 -47.87 60.24
CA ASN A 897 -10.95 -49.28 60.48
C ASN A 897 -10.65 -49.77 61.91
N LYS A 898 -9.81 -49.08 62.70
CA LYS A 898 -9.64 -49.37 64.13
C LYS A 898 -10.80 -48.86 65.01
N ILE A 899 -11.56 -47.87 64.54
CA ILE A 899 -12.68 -47.27 65.30
C ILE A 899 -14.00 -47.98 64.96
N GLY A 900 -14.17 -48.43 63.71
CA GLY A 900 -15.35 -49.18 63.27
C GLY A 900 -15.45 -50.60 63.82
N LEU A 901 -14.33 -51.29 64.06
CA LEU A 901 -14.34 -52.67 64.55
C LEU A 901 -14.90 -52.80 65.98
N GLY A 902 -14.68 -51.78 66.84
CA GLY A 902 -15.19 -51.78 68.21
C GLY A 902 -16.72 -51.60 68.31
N VAL A 903 -17.31 -50.88 67.35
CA VAL A 903 -18.77 -50.65 67.31
C VAL A 903 -19.50 -51.85 66.72
N ILE A 904 -18.89 -52.55 65.76
CA ILE A 904 -19.46 -53.75 65.13
C ILE A 904 -19.47 -54.93 66.11
N ILE A 905 -18.44 -55.11 66.93
CA ILE A 905 -18.40 -56.17 67.96
C ILE A 905 -19.52 -55.99 68.99
N PHE A 906 -19.85 -54.75 69.36
CA PHE A 906 -20.92 -54.45 70.32
C PHE A 906 -22.32 -54.78 69.80
N ILE A 907 -22.57 -54.54 68.50
CA ILE A 907 -23.86 -54.82 67.85
C ILE A 907 -24.06 -56.32 67.62
N VAL A 908 -22.99 -57.04 67.25
CA VAL A 908 -23.04 -58.48 67.00
C VAL A 908 -23.36 -59.29 68.27
N VAL A 909 -22.90 -58.85 69.46
CA VAL A 909 -23.22 -59.51 70.73
C VAL A 909 -24.71 -59.39 71.08
N ILE A 910 -25.36 -58.26 70.77
CA ILE A 910 -26.78 -58.04 71.03
C ILE A 910 -27.65 -58.89 70.09
N VAL A 911 -27.24 -59.04 68.83
CA VAL A 911 -27.96 -59.86 67.84
C VAL A 911 -27.82 -61.35 68.13
N ILE A 912 -26.66 -61.81 68.61
CA ILE A 912 -26.45 -63.22 68.98
C ILE A 912 -27.32 -63.62 70.19
N LEU A 913 -27.53 -62.73 71.16
CA LEU A 913 -28.45 -62.98 72.29
C LEU A 913 -29.92 -63.05 71.86
N LEU A 914 -30.31 -62.29 70.83
CA LEU A 914 -31.66 -62.32 70.26
C LEU A 914 -31.93 -63.56 69.39
N VAL A 915 -30.90 -64.06 68.69
CA VAL A 915 -31.02 -65.23 67.80
C VAL A 915 -30.99 -66.56 68.57
N ILE A 916 -30.27 -66.63 69.70
CA ILE A 916 -30.31 -67.79 70.62
C ILE A 916 -31.71 -67.95 71.26
N GLY A 917 -32.47 -66.87 71.39
CA GLY A 917 -33.86 -66.90 71.86
C GLY A 917 -34.88 -67.44 70.85
N LEU A 918 -34.57 -67.46 69.55
CA LEU A 918 -35.58 -67.68 68.50
C LEU A 918 -35.40 -68.93 67.65
N LEU A 919 -34.29 -69.66 67.72
CA LEU A 919 -34.08 -70.85 66.88
C LEU A 919 -33.80 -72.14 67.67
N SER A 920 -34.46 -72.26 68.82
CA SER A 920 -34.89 -73.56 69.34
C SER A 920 -36.15 -74.01 68.58
N LYS A 921 -35.98 -74.63 67.40
CA LYS A 921 -36.83 -75.70 66.84
C LYS A 921 -36.45 -76.00 65.38
N ARG A 922 -35.69 -77.11 65.22
CA ARG A 922 -35.88 -78.28 64.31
C ARG A 922 -36.17 -78.05 62.82
N GLU A 923 -35.73 -78.87 61.85
CA GLU A 923 -34.90 -80.08 61.72
C GLU A 923 -34.69 -80.25 60.17
N ILE A 924 -33.46 -80.43 59.66
CA ILE A 924 -32.82 -81.70 59.21
C ILE A 924 -33.53 -82.40 58.03
N GLN A 925 -33.07 -82.23 56.77
CA GLN A 925 -32.17 -83.09 55.95
C GLN A 925 -32.89 -84.23 55.15
N PRO A 926 -32.20 -85.16 54.43
CA PRO A 926 -31.95 -85.14 52.98
C PRO A 926 -32.35 -86.47 52.28
N THR A 927 -32.03 -86.69 51.00
CA THR A 927 -31.47 -87.96 50.45
C THR A 927 -31.39 -87.97 48.92
N GLN A 928 -30.57 -88.90 48.43
CA GLN A 928 -29.86 -88.98 47.16
C GLN A 928 -30.37 -90.24 46.36
N PRO A 929 -29.67 -90.84 45.37
CA PRO A 929 -30.03 -90.85 43.93
C PRO A 929 -30.28 -92.26 43.30
N ALA A 930 -30.81 -92.31 42.06
CA ALA A 930 -30.68 -93.39 41.05
C ALA A 930 -31.31 -92.87 39.74
N SER A 931 -30.91 -93.18 38.50
CA SER A 931 -30.00 -94.16 37.92
C SER A 931 -29.58 -93.65 36.53
N VAL A 932 -28.38 -94.06 36.13
CA VAL A 932 -27.46 -93.46 35.13
C VAL A 932 -27.91 -93.59 33.67
N GLU A 933 -29.01 -94.28 33.39
CA GLU A 933 -29.44 -94.54 32.00
C GLU A 933 -30.30 -93.40 31.41
N ARG A 934 -30.96 -92.59 32.26
CA ARG A 934 -31.55 -91.31 31.84
C ARG A 934 -30.49 -90.25 31.55
N ILE A 935 -29.35 -90.32 32.24
CA ILE A 935 -28.27 -89.33 32.12
C ILE A 935 -27.63 -89.41 30.74
N GLN A 936 -27.55 -90.59 30.12
CA GLN A 936 -26.86 -90.75 28.84
C GLN A 936 -27.66 -90.19 27.65
N THR A 937 -28.99 -90.35 27.67
CA THR A 937 -29.89 -89.75 26.67
C THR A 937 -30.03 -88.24 26.88
N GLU A 938 -30.02 -87.77 28.13
CA GLU A 938 -30.00 -86.34 28.44
C GLU A 938 -28.66 -85.70 28.02
N ILE A 939 -27.52 -86.41 28.12
CA ILE A 939 -26.22 -85.89 27.70
C ILE A 939 -26.14 -85.68 26.19
N GLU A 940 -26.72 -86.54 25.36
CA GLU A 940 -26.73 -86.29 23.90
C GLU A 940 -27.67 -85.15 23.51
N LYS A 941 -28.80 -85.02 24.20
CA LYS A 941 -29.70 -83.87 24.05
C LYS A 941 -29.06 -82.57 24.52
N LEU A 942 -28.37 -82.59 25.67
CA LEU A 942 -27.59 -81.47 26.20
C LEU A 942 -26.39 -81.11 25.31
N LYS A 943 -25.80 -82.05 24.58
CA LYS A 943 -24.75 -81.73 23.59
C LYS A 943 -25.31 -81.02 22.37
N ALA A 944 -26.46 -81.45 21.85
CA ALA A 944 -27.13 -80.76 20.75
C ALA A 944 -27.64 -79.36 21.16
N ASP A 945 -28.26 -79.25 22.34
CA ASP A 945 -28.70 -77.98 22.90
C ASP A 945 -27.52 -77.07 23.30
N SER A 946 -26.39 -77.63 23.74
CA SER A 946 -25.17 -76.87 24.02
C SER A 946 -24.54 -76.33 22.74
N ILE A 947 -24.54 -77.07 21.63
CA ILE A 947 -23.99 -76.57 20.36
C ILE A 947 -24.91 -75.52 19.73
N ALA A 948 -26.23 -75.69 19.83
CA ALA A 948 -27.20 -74.69 19.40
C ALA A 948 -27.14 -73.42 20.27
N SER A 949 -27.01 -73.57 21.59
CA SER A 949 -26.80 -72.48 22.55
C SER A 949 -25.48 -71.76 22.34
N GLU A 950 -24.39 -72.49 22.06
CA GLU A 950 -23.08 -71.89 21.82
C GLU A 950 -23.04 -71.14 20.48
N ASN A 951 -23.64 -71.69 19.42
CA ASN A 951 -23.75 -70.98 18.15
C ASN A 951 -24.69 -69.77 18.23
N ALA A 952 -25.78 -69.86 19.00
CA ALA A 952 -26.61 -68.70 19.31
C ALA A 952 -25.87 -67.65 20.16
N ARG A 953 -25.05 -68.06 21.13
CA ARG A 953 -24.16 -67.17 21.90
C ARG A 953 -23.09 -66.53 21.03
N ILE A 954 -22.50 -67.26 20.09
CA ILE A 954 -21.48 -66.74 19.17
C ILE A 954 -22.10 -65.72 18.21
N GLU A 955 -23.31 -65.97 17.72
CA GLU A 955 -24.03 -65.03 16.86
C GLU A 955 -24.54 -63.81 17.65
N GLU A 956 -24.98 -64.01 18.90
CA GLU A 956 -25.34 -62.92 19.82
C GLU A 956 -24.10 -62.12 20.27
N GLU A 957 -22.94 -62.76 20.46
CA GLU A 957 -21.66 -62.09 20.73
C GLU A 957 -21.13 -61.37 19.50
N LYS A 958 -21.32 -61.90 18.29
CA LYS A 958 -21.02 -61.18 17.05
C LYS A 958 -21.89 -59.96 16.89
N ASN A 959 -23.21 -60.11 17.08
CA ASN A 959 -24.14 -58.99 17.02
C ASN A 959 -23.89 -57.99 18.16
N ARG A 960 -23.54 -58.43 19.37
CA ARG A 960 -23.11 -57.54 20.47
C ARG A 960 -21.76 -56.89 20.18
N ALA A 961 -20.82 -57.56 19.53
CA ALA A 961 -19.53 -56.99 19.14
C ALA A 961 -19.69 -55.99 17.99
N GLU A 962 -20.64 -56.20 17.08
CA GLU A 962 -20.96 -55.30 15.98
C GLU A 962 -21.78 -54.10 16.47
N THR A 963 -22.71 -54.33 17.40
CA THR A 963 -23.44 -53.27 18.12
C THR A 963 -22.49 -52.50 19.04
N ALA A 964 -21.52 -53.16 19.68
CA ALA A 964 -20.47 -52.52 20.46
C ALA A 964 -19.48 -51.77 19.56
N LYS A 965 -19.18 -52.25 18.35
CA LYS A 965 -18.38 -51.50 17.36
C LYS A 965 -19.13 -50.25 16.88
N LYS A 966 -20.42 -50.34 16.60
CA LYS A 966 -21.26 -49.19 16.28
C LYS A 966 -21.40 -48.24 17.47
N ALA A 967 -21.60 -48.76 18.69
CA ALA A 967 -21.67 -47.95 19.90
C ALA A 967 -20.31 -47.34 20.26
N VAL A 968 -19.18 -47.99 19.94
CA VAL A 968 -17.83 -47.45 20.08
C VAL A 968 -17.55 -46.42 19.00
N GLN A 969 -18.02 -46.60 17.76
CA GLN A 969 -17.91 -45.58 16.71
C GLN A 969 -18.81 -44.36 17.00
N GLU A 970 -20.03 -44.58 17.49
CA GLU A 970 -20.92 -43.50 17.94
C GLU A 970 -20.42 -42.85 19.24
N ALA A 971 -19.81 -43.61 20.16
CA ALA A 971 -19.14 -43.08 21.33
C ALA A 971 -17.85 -42.36 20.96
N GLN A 972 -17.08 -42.81 19.95
CA GLN A 972 -15.92 -42.11 19.41
C GLN A 972 -16.33 -40.85 18.68
N PHE A 973 -17.45 -40.85 17.95
CA PHE A 973 -17.98 -39.67 17.29
C PHE A 973 -18.56 -38.68 18.31
N ARG A 974 -19.27 -39.17 19.35
CA ARG A 974 -19.72 -38.35 20.48
C ARG A 974 -18.55 -37.85 21.32
N GLN A 975 -17.51 -38.66 21.53
CA GLN A 975 -16.29 -38.29 22.22
C GLN A 975 -15.45 -37.34 21.39
N GLU A 976 -15.44 -37.41 20.06
CA GLU A 976 -14.79 -36.40 19.21
C GLU A 976 -15.58 -35.09 19.18
N LYS A 977 -16.92 -35.16 19.24
CA LYS A 977 -17.79 -33.98 19.35
C LYS A 977 -17.70 -33.34 20.73
N GLU A 978 -17.66 -34.15 21.79
CA GLU A 978 -17.42 -33.74 23.18
C GLU A 978 -15.97 -33.31 23.37
N ASP A 979 -14.97 -33.93 22.75
CA ASP A 979 -13.56 -33.50 22.80
C ASP A 979 -13.34 -32.23 22.00
N LYS A 980 -14.08 -32.00 20.91
CA LYS A 980 -14.11 -30.69 20.23
C LYS A 980 -14.78 -29.64 21.11
N ALA A 981 -15.97 -29.92 21.65
CA ALA A 981 -16.66 -29.02 22.56
C ALA A 981 -15.88 -28.76 23.85
N THR A 982 -15.12 -29.74 24.35
CA THR A 982 -14.25 -29.66 25.54
C THR A 982 -12.89 -29.03 25.19
N ARG A 983 -12.43 -29.10 23.93
CA ARG A 983 -11.27 -28.33 23.44
C ARG A 983 -11.63 -26.87 23.17
N GLU A 984 -12.85 -26.57 22.73
CA GLU A 984 -13.38 -25.21 22.57
C GLU A 984 -13.74 -24.60 23.93
N GLN A 985 -14.48 -25.30 24.79
CA GLN A 985 -14.65 -24.90 26.19
C GLN A 985 -13.32 -24.85 26.94
N GLY A 986 -12.38 -25.76 26.67
CA GLY A 986 -11.06 -25.76 27.30
C GLY A 986 -10.12 -24.67 26.75
N ARG A 987 -10.34 -24.20 25.52
CA ARG A 987 -9.63 -23.05 24.94
C ARG A 987 -10.23 -21.73 25.44
N GLN A 988 -11.55 -21.65 25.54
CA GLN A 988 -12.28 -20.52 26.09
C GLN A 988 -12.11 -20.42 27.61
N GLU A 989 -12.06 -21.54 28.35
CA GLU A 989 -11.68 -21.60 29.76
C GLU A 989 -10.18 -21.35 29.98
N LYS A 990 -9.29 -21.66 29.02
CA LYS A 990 -7.87 -21.31 29.10
C LYS A 990 -7.62 -19.84 28.80
N GLU A 991 -8.34 -19.25 27.85
CA GLU A 991 -8.33 -17.81 27.58
C GLU A 991 -8.99 -17.05 28.74
N ASP A 992 -10.10 -17.54 29.29
CA ASP A 992 -10.73 -16.98 30.49
C ASP A 992 -9.89 -17.20 31.75
N LYS A 993 -9.18 -18.33 31.91
CA LYS A 993 -8.22 -18.52 33.01
C LYS A 993 -7.00 -17.66 32.84
N ALA A 994 -6.42 -17.55 31.65
CA ALA A 994 -5.27 -16.68 31.41
C ALA A 994 -5.65 -15.22 31.64
N THR A 995 -6.84 -14.81 31.21
CA THR A 995 -7.38 -13.47 31.44
C THR A 995 -7.70 -13.25 32.92
N ARG A 996 -8.36 -14.20 33.60
CA ARG A 996 -8.62 -14.12 35.05
C ARG A 996 -7.34 -14.20 35.88
N GLU A 997 -6.32 -14.94 35.47
CA GLU A 997 -5.03 -15.05 36.16
C GLU A 997 -4.19 -13.80 35.94
N GLN A 998 -4.22 -13.23 34.72
CA GLN A 998 -3.63 -11.94 34.40
C GLN A 998 -4.35 -10.80 35.14
N GLU A 999 -5.68 -10.81 35.23
CA GLU A 999 -6.48 -9.88 36.03
C GLU A 999 -6.23 -10.07 37.52
N ARG A 1000 -6.09 -11.31 38.01
CA ARG A 1000 -5.82 -11.61 39.42
C ARG A 1000 -4.40 -11.24 39.80
N GLN A 1001 -3.43 -11.42 38.91
CA GLN A 1001 -2.05 -10.98 39.09
C GLN A 1001 -1.94 -9.46 38.98
N THR A 1002 -2.68 -8.83 38.07
CA THR A 1002 -2.79 -7.37 37.95
C THR A 1002 -3.47 -6.77 39.19
N ALA A 1003 -4.55 -7.37 39.69
CA ALA A 1003 -5.21 -6.96 40.92
C ALA A 1003 -4.32 -7.18 42.16
N LYS A 1004 -3.51 -8.26 42.18
CA LYS A 1004 -2.54 -8.53 43.25
C LYS A 1004 -1.38 -7.55 43.22
N ASN A 1005 -0.87 -7.20 42.04
CA ASN A 1005 0.14 -6.18 41.84
C ASN A 1005 -0.40 -4.80 42.20
N LYS A 1006 -1.65 -4.48 41.84
CA LYS A 1006 -2.35 -3.25 42.22
C LYS A 1006 -2.57 -3.15 43.73
N ARG A 1007 -2.97 -4.24 44.41
CA ARG A 1007 -3.09 -4.27 45.88
C ARG A 1007 -1.74 -4.12 46.58
N ARG A 1008 -0.68 -4.73 46.06
CA ARG A 1008 0.69 -4.55 46.56
C ARG A 1008 1.19 -3.12 46.35
N ALA A 1009 0.95 -2.54 45.17
CA ALA A 1009 1.28 -1.15 44.89
C ALA A 1009 0.52 -0.19 45.81
N LEU A 1010 -0.77 -0.41 46.06
CA LEU A 1010 -1.57 0.38 47.01
C LEU A 1010 -1.05 0.27 48.45
N ALA A 1011 -0.67 -0.92 48.92
CA ALA A 1011 -0.08 -1.10 50.24
C ALA A 1011 1.27 -0.37 50.38
N ILE A 1012 2.10 -0.41 49.34
CA ILE A 1012 3.38 0.32 49.30
C ILE A 1012 3.14 1.85 49.26
N VAL A 1013 2.11 2.31 48.54
CA VAL A 1013 1.68 3.73 48.55
C VAL A 1013 1.19 4.13 49.94
N GLU A 1014 0.48 3.27 50.66
CA GLU A 1014 0.01 3.55 52.02
C GLU A 1014 1.16 3.61 53.03
N GLU A 1015 2.18 2.77 52.87
CA GLU A 1015 3.43 2.85 53.63
C GLU A 1015 4.21 4.14 53.30
N GLY A 1016 4.30 4.49 52.02
CA GLY A 1016 4.83 5.78 51.57
C GLY A 1016 4.08 6.97 52.15
N ASN A 1017 2.76 6.89 52.29
CA ASN A 1017 1.93 7.94 52.90
C ASN A 1017 2.22 8.12 54.40
N LYS A 1018 2.46 7.02 55.12
CA LYS A 1018 2.82 7.06 56.55
C LYS A 1018 4.22 7.64 56.76
N LEU A 1019 5.16 7.34 55.88
CA LEU A 1019 6.50 7.94 55.90
C LEU A 1019 6.43 9.42 55.53
N PHE A 1020 5.59 9.77 54.54
CA PHE A 1020 5.35 11.14 54.12
C PHE A 1020 4.76 12.01 55.23
N SER A 1021 3.78 11.49 55.99
CA SER A 1021 3.18 12.22 57.11
C SER A 1021 4.12 12.37 58.31
N ARG A 1022 5.19 11.56 58.40
CA ARG A 1022 6.26 11.67 59.41
C ARG A 1022 7.43 12.56 58.97
N GLY A 1023 7.40 13.10 57.74
CA GLY A 1023 8.47 13.92 57.18
C GLY A 1023 9.67 13.13 56.63
N GLU A 1024 9.56 11.80 56.53
CA GLU A 1024 10.61 10.92 56.01
C GLU A 1024 10.55 10.83 54.47
N TYR A 1025 10.80 11.97 53.81
CA TYR A 1025 10.51 12.16 52.39
C TYR A 1025 11.32 11.26 51.45
N ASP A 1026 12.59 10.97 51.74
CA ASP A 1026 13.41 10.10 50.89
C ASP A 1026 12.90 8.65 50.88
N ALA A 1027 12.59 8.12 52.07
CA ALA A 1027 12.03 6.78 52.23
C ALA A 1027 10.62 6.69 51.62
N ALA A 1028 9.80 7.74 51.76
CA ALA A 1028 8.50 7.82 51.10
C ALA A 1028 8.63 7.79 49.56
N CYS A 1029 9.61 8.51 49.01
CA CYS A 1029 9.87 8.54 47.57
C CYS A 1029 10.29 7.18 47.02
N GLU A 1030 11.17 6.45 47.71
CA GLU A 1030 11.55 5.09 47.31
C GLU A 1030 10.34 4.15 47.27
N LYS A 1031 9.43 4.25 48.25
CA LYS A 1031 8.18 3.47 48.27
C LYS A 1031 7.28 3.83 47.08
N TYR A 1032 7.10 5.10 46.75
CA TYR A 1032 6.29 5.49 45.58
C TYR A 1032 6.90 5.02 44.25
N ILE A 1033 8.23 5.08 44.09
CA ILE A 1033 8.93 4.54 42.91
C ILE A 1033 8.74 3.02 42.84
N GLN A 1034 8.85 2.31 43.97
CA GLN A 1034 8.63 0.87 44.04
C GLN A 1034 7.19 0.48 43.67
N ALA A 1035 6.19 1.23 44.13
CA ALA A 1035 4.79 1.02 43.79
C ALA A 1035 4.52 1.23 42.28
N ASN A 1036 5.12 2.27 41.68
CA ASN A 1036 4.98 2.53 40.24
C ASN A 1036 5.64 1.46 39.36
N ARG A 1037 6.83 0.98 39.76
CA ARG A 1037 7.50 -0.13 39.06
C ARG A 1037 6.68 -1.43 39.08
N LEU A 1038 5.90 -1.67 40.13
CA LEU A 1038 4.98 -2.80 40.25
C LEU A 1038 3.70 -2.64 39.41
N SER A 1039 3.39 -1.44 38.91
CA SER A 1039 2.14 -1.08 38.23
C SER A 1039 2.25 -0.99 36.69
N TYR A 1040 3.42 -1.24 36.09
CA TYR A 1040 3.67 -1.06 34.66
C TYR A 1040 2.60 -1.74 33.79
N GLY A 1041 1.84 -0.95 33.02
CA GLY A 1041 0.78 -1.42 32.11
C GLY A 1041 -0.66 -1.28 32.59
N THR A 1042 -0.92 -0.84 33.84
CA THR A 1042 -2.27 -0.44 34.28
C THR A 1042 -2.21 0.89 35.02
N SER A 1043 -3.18 1.78 34.73
CA SER A 1043 -3.34 3.17 35.20
C SER A 1043 -2.49 3.56 36.41
N ASN A 1044 -1.55 4.50 36.22
CA ASN A 1044 -0.55 4.99 37.19
C ASN A 1044 -1.11 5.19 38.61
N VAL A 1045 -0.98 4.17 39.46
CA VAL A 1045 -1.47 4.22 40.84
C VAL A 1045 -0.49 5.02 41.70
N GLY A 1046 -0.83 6.28 41.98
CA GLY A 1046 -0.04 7.17 42.84
C GLY A 1046 0.45 8.46 42.17
N ALA A 1047 0.22 8.64 40.87
CA ALA A 1047 0.67 9.83 40.13
C ALA A 1047 0.16 11.16 40.71
N SER A 1048 -1.09 11.22 41.21
CA SER A 1048 -1.62 12.47 41.78
C SER A 1048 -0.95 12.84 43.11
N LYS A 1049 -0.55 11.87 43.92
CA LYS A 1049 0.23 12.11 45.15
C LYS A 1049 1.69 12.40 44.86
N PHE A 1050 2.21 11.88 43.75
CA PHE A 1050 3.51 12.24 43.20
C PHE A 1050 3.56 13.72 42.84
N ASP A 1051 2.51 14.20 42.17
CA ASP A 1051 2.37 15.61 41.81
C ASP A 1051 2.10 16.49 43.06
N GLU A 1052 1.39 15.97 44.08
CA GLU A 1052 1.23 16.64 45.38
C GLU A 1052 2.54 16.73 46.18
N LEU A 1053 3.39 15.69 46.14
CA LEU A 1053 4.71 15.64 46.79
C LEU A 1053 5.70 16.58 46.11
N VAL A 1054 5.69 16.63 44.78
CA VAL A 1054 6.44 17.61 43.99
C VAL A 1054 5.93 19.01 44.29
N GLN A 1055 4.62 19.25 44.33
CA GLN A 1055 4.08 20.55 44.75
C GLN A 1055 4.53 20.93 46.17
N LYS A 1056 4.35 20.07 47.18
CA LYS A 1056 4.76 20.38 48.56
C LYS A 1056 6.26 20.66 48.74
N LEU A 1057 7.13 19.93 48.04
CA LEU A 1057 8.59 20.19 48.07
C LEU A 1057 9.00 21.45 47.30
N SER A 1058 8.13 21.97 46.41
CA SER A 1058 8.41 23.12 45.53
C SER A 1058 7.95 24.47 46.07
N PHE A 1059 7.15 24.51 47.14
CA PHE A 1059 6.36 25.69 47.51
C PHE A 1059 6.87 26.54 48.69
N ASP A 1060 7.97 26.18 49.36
CA ASP A 1060 8.52 27.00 50.46
C ASP A 1060 9.97 27.40 50.20
N LYS A 1061 10.16 28.60 49.62
CA LYS A 1061 11.48 29.17 49.30
C LYS A 1061 12.27 29.59 50.55
N GLU A 1062 11.65 29.65 51.72
CA GLU A 1062 12.29 30.13 52.97
C GLU A 1062 12.64 28.99 53.94
N ALA A 1063 12.21 27.75 53.67
CA ALA A 1063 12.51 26.61 54.51
C ALA A 1063 14.00 26.19 54.46
N PRO A 1064 14.67 25.95 55.61
CA PRO A 1064 16.03 25.41 55.65
C PRO A 1064 16.11 24.06 54.93
N GLY A 1065 16.84 24.01 53.80
CA GLY A 1065 16.98 22.80 52.98
C GLY A 1065 16.25 22.82 51.62
N TYR A 1066 15.63 23.93 51.23
CA TYR A 1066 14.95 24.10 49.93
C TYR A 1066 15.76 23.60 48.72
N LYS A 1067 17.07 23.87 48.65
CA LYS A 1067 17.96 23.35 47.57
C LYS A 1067 18.01 21.82 47.52
N ASN A 1068 18.02 21.14 48.67
CA ASN A 1068 18.01 19.68 48.73
C ASN A 1068 16.62 19.13 48.35
N ASN A 1069 15.55 19.82 48.73
CA ASN A 1069 14.18 19.46 48.34
C ASN A 1069 13.93 19.63 46.83
N MET A 1070 14.51 20.67 46.22
CA MET A 1070 14.48 20.92 44.77
C MET A 1070 15.26 19.87 43.98
N ALA A 1071 16.45 19.48 44.47
CA ALA A 1071 17.25 18.41 43.87
C ALA A 1071 16.54 17.04 43.96
N ARG A 1072 15.86 16.77 45.08
CA ARG A 1072 14.99 15.60 45.26
C ARG A 1072 13.80 15.62 44.32
N ALA A 1073 13.09 16.75 44.19
CA ALA A 1073 11.97 16.93 43.28
C ALA A 1073 12.37 16.70 41.80
N ASN A 1074 13.56 17.13 41.39
CA ASN A 1074 14.08 16.88 40.05
C ASN A 1074 14.48 15.42 39.80
N LYS A 1075 15.07 14.74 40.80
CA LYS A 1075 15.38 13.30 40.73
C LYS A 1075 14.09 12.46 40.58
N ILE A 1076 13.03 12.89 41.24
CA ILE A 1076 11.68 12.31 41.17
C ILE A 1076 11.03 12.59 39.79
N ARG A 1077 11.17 13.80 39.25
CA ARG A 1077 10.68 14.19 37.91
C ARG A 1077 11.32 13.37 36.79
N ASN A 1078 12.61 13.04 36.91
CA ASN A 1078 13.34 12.25 35.91
C ASN A 1078 13.04 10.74 35.98
N ALA A 1079 12.46 10.26 37.09
CA ALA A 1079 12.08 8.86 37.25
C ALA A 1079 10.62 8.55 36.82
N LYS A 1080 9.78 9.59 36.71
CA LYS A 1080 8.44 9.57 36.11
C LYS A 1080 8.58 9.60 34.59
#